data_AF-A0A9P5NYH1-F1
#
_entry.id   AF-A0A9P5NYH1-F1
#
_cell.length_a   1.000
_cell.length_b   1.000
_cell.length_c   1.000
_cell.angle_alpha   90.00
_cell.angle_beta   90.00
_cell.angle_gamma   90.00
#
_symmetry.space_group_name_H-M   'P 1'
#
loop_
_entity.id
_entity.type
_entity.pdbx_description
1 polymer ?
#
loop_
_entity_poly.entity_id
_entity_poly.type
_entity_poly.pdbx_seq_one_letter_code
_entity_poly.pdbx_strand_id
1 'polypeptide(L)'
;MCVLYSVYACPLSDNDEDEDPSIVRDSDCFSTVPSREKHFSFRSFTPEDDEIMEDDELQIPGETSPNEDDKSIPIRILSDYTIYDLDTKQIIMADELLQLGFCQESYAASGLVGAWFNGDGSDIEQGSDVDQSDDGRTSISDAGTDRITLSKILEFSVHAFSNDGDILDPKIYVRTRFAWYILGCPSQSYNIYFAPFWTRHRLLHLLITAASTNKHTEYHQFIKNLPVLDKAEDSVATAKMILGRNLNEEDVRSDDMMAYIISTLPDICAANGIRISSVPVIWKIMGESHYNFDVKAPKPAARKSISSAAQKSANREKEVLKHRSKTFLTEVVNRIAKNLFEVSLDVAESLADQDDGTEGTYVKLPHFKAHYSDPQHIVWGERFTESARTYWSVHVDGVLYKAGDVVMVEPDSEDSSIQVLKASQTVNKYGNQWWFCQIRYFFEKPSRQGSIKMFHGLWFTHGSKTLLQETSHSKALYLLKCCDDNPVTSIFRKCNFRVAQPLEQEIEDDGSHNSNDFFCSHLYDEDIVAFLDIPPSALVVDQSKPPKSCFSCAYKVEQDMVAEIISEPDQIIVHGISYHVNDFIFIHPEPSSASKLLGIGQIIKLDEHKVHVTLLGRYDDYVAYQREQSFNNQTLIYDERRLYFRHKSLVISADRIDGLCYVFFLTDETKIKAWVKLDDHFYLNQTGSRKHLYPVKKDEFAFCESCYQADLRARQHVERFLQTNSKLIGMELFSGAGGLGTGMDLSDFVDTRYAIEFSPSAAKTYKRNHPHTEVYCQDSSNLLKFTITGKNSDSQLGPPLSNIDDKRCPPLPKRSDNIDFIFGGPPCQSFSQANHSKRRDDIRSTLACNMLSYVEYYEPKYFLLENVAGFLDHKFYTARETEAGEVESEIRAGMVKFVMRTLIALGYQVHFKLLQSGQYGIPQSRRRVIFWAAKRGIPLPQFPVPVYVFPTTIHRIKLPTERVLYPLTRSRIPDEDHYHQFAPLRARTVNDAIGDLPPFDWKNPHSIISETSSSHKEAWKREHELNIPVFEAVKQGHDKFSSLPGYPDGASYPVQPQNSYQQWLRQGMKKGELVTSHYTTWMASKVVEATVNVPLRPLADHRDLPSSLLPNHAKPHARKKNRTFYGRMDGDGHFKCAVTTLSPTLKNQWPVHPSQKRIISVREAARSQGFPDNYIFESCNTSPSKIIQDQLRQIGNAAAIPFALALGKELGKAMILSWEEKEREGSVPL
;
A
#
# COMPACT_ATOMS: atom_id res chain seq x y z
N MET A 1 21.85 0.52 42.58
CA MET A 1 23.26 0.20 42.25
C MET A 1 23.46 0.75 40.83
N CYS A 2 24.10 1.91 40.59
CA CYS A 2 25.49 2.29 40.94
C CYS A 2 26.47 1.30 40.27
N VAL A 3 27.55 1.64 39.55
CA VAL A 3 28.42 2.81 39.30
C VAL A 3 29.63 2.18 38.52
N LEU A 4 30.59 2.83 37.84
CA LEU A 4 30.71 3.99 36.93
C LEU A 4 32.22 4.07 36.51
N TYR A 5 32.59 4.75 35.40
CA TYR A 5 33.99 5.10 34.97
C TYR A 5 34.99 3.94 34.64
N SER A 6 36.17 4.14 34.02
CA SER A 6 36.51 4.90 32.79
C SER A 6 37.94 4.68 32.23
N VAL A 7 38.09 4.91 30.93
CA VAL A 7 39.22 5.44 30.11
C VAL A 7 40.51 5.93 30.84
N TYR A 8 41.70 5.51 30.39
CA TYR A 8 42.79 6.35 29.77
C TYR A 8 44.17 5.67 29.69
N ALA A 9 44.85 5.75 28.52
CA ALA A 9 46.33 5.69 28.37
C ALA A 9 46.81 6.13 26.96
N CYS A 10 47.91 6.89 26.92
CA CYS A 10 48.82 7.31 25.82
C CYS A 10 50.18 7.70 26.51
N PRO A 11 51.32 8.15 25.91
CA PRO A 11 51.53 8.84 24.60
C PRO A 11 52.92 8.58 23.89
N LEU A 12 53.29 9.46 22.92
CA LEU A 12 54.65 9.81 22.40
C LEU A 12 55.47 8.75 21.59
N SER A 13 56.54 9.08 20.83
CA SER A 13 56.83 10.15 19.81
C SER A 13 58.21 9.88 19.10
N ASP A 14 58.69 10.80 18.25
CA ASP A 14 60.08 10.97 17.71
C ASP A 14 60.48 10.04 16.51
N ASN A 15 60.84 10.53 15.29
CA ASN A 15 62.08 11.20 14.74
C ASN A 15 63.19 10.18 14.30
N ASP A 16 64.06 10.35 13.28
CA ASP A 16 64.33 11.34 12.19
C ASP A 16 65.25 10.70 11.09
N GLU A 17 65.45 11.37 9.93
CA GLU A 17 66.68 11.43 9.05
C GLU A 17 67.33 10.13 8.45
N ASP A 18 68.13 10.11 7.35
CA ASP A 18 68.22 10.89 6.09
C ASP A 18 69.16 10.16 5.05
N GLU A 19 69.52 10.82 3.92
CA GLU A 19 70.62 10.58 2.95
C GLU A 19 70.50 9.59 1.74
N ASP A 20 70.85 10.12 0.55
CA ASP A 20 71.25 9.45 -0.71
C ASP A 20 72.58 10.09 -1.18
N PRO A 21 73.54 9.32 -1.72
CA PRO A 21 74.09 9.76 -3.02
C PRO A 21 74.48 8.64 -4.00
N SER A 22 73.73 8.56 -5.09
CA SER A 22 74.12 8.42 -6.51
C SER A 22 75.61 8.18 -6.91
N ILE A 23 75.85 7.37 -7.97
CA ILE A 23 76.52 7.79 -9.26
C ILE A 23 76.67 6.63 -10.29
N VAL A 24 76.05 6.83 -11.47
CA VAL A 24 76.44 6.54 -12.89
C VAL A 24 77.58 5.51 -13.13
N ARG A 25 77.43 4.44 -13.94
CA ARG A 25 77.44 4.41 -15.45
C ARG A 25 77.25 2.98 -16.02
N ASP A 26 76.98 2.61 -17.29
CA ASP A 26 76.01 2.96 -18.39
C ASP A 26 75.84 1.67 -19.29
N SER A 27 75.04 1.72 -20.38
CA SER A 27 74.91 0.74 -21.51
C SER A 27 74.15 -0.58 -21.25
N ASP A 28 73.33 -1.17 -22.16
CA ASP A 28 72.62 -0.74 -23.41
C ASP A 28 71.73 -1.93 -23.90
N CYS A 29 70.68 -1.83 -24.74
CA CYS A 29 69.84 -0.73 -25.25
C CYS A 29 68.49 -1.30 -25.81
N PHE A 30 67.52 -0.43 -26.12
CA PHE A 30 66.21 -0.68 -26.80
C PHE A 30 65.20 -1.65 -26.13
N SER A 31 63.87 -1.44 -26.19
CA SER A 31 63.09 -0.23 -26.50
C SER A 31 61.69 -0.32 -25.86
N THR A 32 61.10 0.82 -25.47
CA THR A 32 59.88 0.90 -24.65
C THR A 32 58.63 1.25 -25.44
N VAL A 33 57.49 0.63 -25.12
CA VAL A 33 56.14 1.07 -25.53
C VAL A 33 55.55 1.96 -24.43
N PRO A 34 55.16 3.23 -24.70
CA PRO A 34 54.62 4.13 -23.69
C PRO A 34 53.09 3.99 -23.51
N SER A 35 52.67 3.42 -22.39
CA SER A 35 51.25 3.42 -21.96
C SER A 35 50.82 4.83 -21.52
N ARG A 36 49.98 5.51 -22.32
CA ARG A 36 49.38 6.81 -21.95
C ARG A 36 48.03 6.63 -21.26
N GLU A 37 48.04 6.35 -19.97
CA GLU A 37 46.87 6.68 -19.13
C GLU A 37 46.87 8.19 -18.88
N LYS A 38 45.82 8.89 -19.34
CA LYS A 38 45.59 10.30 -18.99
C LYS A 38 44.71 10.36 -17.75
N HIS A 39 45.29 10.68 -16.60
CA HIS A 39 44.52 11.26 -15.51
C HIS A 39 43.97 12.62 -15.95
N PHE A 40 42.68 12.69 -16.24
CA PHE A 40 41.96 13.96 -16.31
C PHE A 40 41.67 14.42 -14.87
N SER A 41 42.17 15.60 -14.49
CA SER A 41 41.65 16.29 -13.31
C SER A 41 40.32 16.93 -13.68
N PHE A 42 39.23 16.46 -13.06
CA PHE A 42 37.89 17.02 -13.28
C PHE A 42 37.91 18.52 -12.99
N ARG A 43 37.61 19.32 -14.03
CA ARG A 43 37.49 20.77 -13.88
C ARG A 43 36.15 21.10 -13.26
N SER A 44 36.15 22.03 -12.32
CA SER A 44 34.92 22.69 -11.86
C SER A 44 34.47 23.74 -12.88
N PHE A 45 33.17 23.88 -13.06
CA PHE A 45 32.51 24.97 -13.78
C PHE A 45 31.52 25.63 -12.84
N THR A 46 31.64 26.95 -12.68
CA THR A 46 30.65 27.79 -12.02
C THR A 46 30.10 28.74 -13.08
N PRO A 47 28.77 28.94 -13.15
CA PRO A 47 28.17 30.04 -13.92
C PRO A 47 28.78 31.40 -13.58
N GLU A 48 28.64 32.34 -14.50
CA GLU A 48 28.97 33.76 -14.28
C GLU A 48 27.85 34.41 -13.42
N ASP A 49 28.20 35.33 -12.51
CA ASP A 49 27.26 35.88 -11.50
C ASP A 49 26.11 36.72 -12.12
N ASP A 50 26.22 37.06 -13.40
CA ASP A 50 25.25 37.79 -14.23
C ASP A 50 24.46 36.89 -15.21
N GLU A 51 24.60 35.56 -15.14
CA GLU A 51 23.75 34.63 -15.89
C GLU A 51 22.29 34.66 -15.40
N ILE A 52 21.34 34.67 -16.34
CA ILE A 52 19.91 34.61 -16.04
C ILE A 52 19.53 33.17 -15.66
N MET A 53 18.86 32.98 -14.54
CA MET A 53 18.36 31.67 -14.11
C MET A 53 17.12 31.27 -14.90
N GLU A 54 17.00 29.98 -15.25
CA GLU A 54 15.80 29.45 -15.92
C GLU A 54 14.63 29.26 -14.92
N ASP A 55 13.52 29.95 -15.18
CA ASP A 55 12.24 29.86 -14.47
C ASP A 55 11.02 29.81 -15.44
N ASP A 56 9.79 29.96 -14.91
CA ASP A 56 8.53 29.99 -15.68
C ASP A 56 8.18 31.38 -16.27
N GLU A 57 8.90 32.45 -15.92
CA GLU A 57 8.68 33.81 -16.47
C GLU A 57 9.66 34.15 -17.62
N LEU A 58 10.77 33.41 -17.76
CA LEU A 58 11.77 33.54 -18.81
C LEU A 58 11.19 33.40 -20.23
N GLN A 59 10.95 34.55 -20.89
CA GLN A 59 10.59 34.65 -22.31
C GLN A 59 11.82 34.94 -23.17
N ILE A 60 11.98 34.21 -24.29
CA ILE A 60 13.06 34.44 -25.26
C ILE A 60 12.53 35.30 -26.42
N PRO A 61 13.26 36.34 -26.87
CA PRO A 61 12.82 37.16 -28.00
C PRO A 61 12.51 36.34 -29.25
N GLY A 62 11.28 36.49 -29.76
CA GLY A 62 10.76 35.76 -30.92
C GLY A 62 9.99 34.46 -30.58
N GLU A 63 10.00 34.01 -29.32
CA GLU A 63 9.19 32.87 -28.88
C GLU A 63 7.69 33.24 -28.85
N THR A 64 6.82 32.41 -29.43
CA THR A 64 5.38 32.66 -29.47
C THR A 64 4.75 32.37 -28.12
N SER A 65 4.07 33.36 -27.52
CA SER A 65 3.40 33.20 -26.22
C SER A 65 2.35 32.08 -26.26
N PRO A 66 2.32 31.17 -25.26
CA PRO A 66 1.34 30.09 -25.22
C PRO A 66 -0.07 30.63 -24.95
N ASN A 67 -1.06 30.10 -25.67
CA ASN A 67 -2.48 30.34 -25.38
C ASN A 67 -2.87 29.64 -24.06
N GLU A 68 -3.82 30.23 -23.32
CA GLU A 68 -4.21 29.79 -21.96
C GLU A 68 -4.69 28.32 -21.85
N ASP A 69 -5.10 27.71 -22.98
CA ASP A 69 -5.59 26.32 -23.05
C ASP A 69 -4.50 25.24 -23.29
N ASP A 70 -3.29 25.56 -23.77
CA ASP A 70 -2.27 24.54 -24.08
C ASP A 70 -1.07 24.55 -23.12
N LYS A 71 -0.75 23.38 -22.57
CA LYS A 71 0.32 23.17 -21.58
C LYS A 71 1.57 22.55 -22.21
N SER A 72 1.93 23.01 -23.41
CA SER A 72 3.17 22.67 -24.10
C SER A 72 4.33 23.52 -23.58
N ILE A 73 5.38 22.88 -23.03
CA ILE A 73 6.64 23.58 -22.73
C ILE A 73 7.39 23.92 -24.04
N PRO A 74 8.00 25.12 -24.17
CA PRO A 74 8.64 25.60 -25.40
C PRO A 74 9.89 24.80 -25.80
N ILE A 75 10.35 25.05 -27.03
CA ILE A 75 11.58 24.47 -27.61
C ILE A 75 12.55 25.62 -27.96
N ARG A 76 13.78 25.52 -27.45
CA ARG A 76 14.85 26.52 -27.54
C ARG A 76 16.13 25.89 -28.06
N ILE A 77 17.09 26.69 -28.51
CA ILE A 77 18.48 26.29 -28.77
C ILE A 77 19.31 26.63 -27.53
N LEU A 78 20.29 25.78 -27.19
CA LEU A 78 21.37 26.13 -26.28
C LEU A 78 22.73 26.00 -27.00
N SER A 79 23.50 27.08 -27.02
CA SER A 79 24.82 27.21 -27.67
C SER A 79 25.88 27.72 -26.68
N ASP A 80 27.16 27.56 -27.03
CA ASP A 80 28.32 27.86 -26.16
C ASP A 80 28.17 27.28 -24.74
N TYR A 81 27.65 26.05 -24.67
CA TYR A 81 27.18 25.48 -23.40
C TYR A 81 28.19 24.59 -22.68
N THR A 82 28.06 24.53 -21.35
CA THR A 82 28.82 23.63 -20.48
C THR A 82 27.85 22.85 -19.59
N ILE A 83 27.95 21.51 -19.56
CA ILE A 83 27.11 20.66 -18.69
C ILE A 83 27.91 20.22 -17.46
N TYR A 84 27.30 20.33 -16.28
CA TYR A 84 27.97 20.12 -15.00
C TYR A 84 27.01 19.57 -13.93
N ASP A 85 27.57 19.00 -12.87
CA ASP A 85 26.83 18.57 -11.68
C ASP A 85 26.53 19.75 -10.74
N LEU A 86 25.26 19.93 -10.39
CA LEU A 86 24.74 21.07 -9.63
C LEU A 86 25.32 21.17 -8.22
N ASP A 87 25.58 20.02 -7.58
CA ASP A 87 25.98 19.92 -6.18
C ASP A 87 27.51 20.06 -6.00
N THR A 88 28.29 19.47 -6.91
CA THR A 88 29.77 19.46 -6.87
C THR A 88 30.42 20.49 -7.80
N LYS A 89 29.65 21.09 -8.71
CA LYS A 89 30.11 21.97 -9.80
C LYS A 89 31.14 21.34 -10.74
N GLN A 90 31.24 20.01 -10.80
CA GLN A 90 32.18 19.33 -11.71
C GLN A 90 31.60 19.19 -13.12
N ILE A 91 32.43 19.42 -14.14
CA ILE A 91 32.08 19.14 -15.54
C ILE A 91 31.99 17.62 -15.76
N ILE A 92 30.90 17.17 -16.38
CA ILE A 92 30.58 15.74 -16.60
C ILE A 92 30.76 15.32 -18.06
N MET A 93 30.83 14.01 -18.32
CA MET A 93 30.92 13.47 -19.68
C MET A 93 29.51 13.25 -20.28
N ALA A 94 29.32 13.55 -21.56
CA ALA A 94 28.03 13.33 -22.21
C ALA A 94 27.61 11.83 -22.27
N ASP A 95 28.58 10.91 -22.23
CA ASP A 95 28.33 9.46 -22.12
C ASP A 95 27.73 9.04 -20.76
N GLU A 96 27.93 9.82 -19.69
CA GLU A 96 27.42 9.54 -18.34
C GLU A 96 25.90 9.85 -18.27
N LEU A 97 25.45 10.92 -18.92
CA LEU A 97 24.04 11.28 -19.05
C LEU A 97 23.18 10.19 -19.69
N LEU A 98 23.77 9.33 -20.53
CA LEU A 98 23.07 8.19 -21.16
C LEU A 98 23.00 6.94 -20.28
N GLN A 99 23.89 6.82 -19.27
CA GLN A 99 23.96 5.64 -18.39
C GLN A 99 23.17 5.83 -17.08
N LEU A 100 22.81 7.07 -16.75
CA LEU A 100 22.28 7.44 -15.44
C LEU A 100 20.78 7.79 -15.52
N GLY A 101 19.95 6.95 -14.89
CA GLY A 101 18.49 7.13 -14.84
C GLY A 101 18.00 8.26 -13.92
N PHE A 102 18.71 9.39 -13.84
CA PHE A 102 18.35 10.63 -13.12
C PHE A 102 17.94 10.50 -11.62
N CYS A 103 18.16 9.35 -10.99
CA CYS A 103 17.57 9.00 -9.68
C CYS A 103 18.42 9.33 -8.43
N GLN A 104 19.66 9.80 -8.56
CA GLN A 104 20.58 10.00 -7.41
C GLN A 104 21.36 11.33 -7.43
N GLU A 105 21.64 11.90 -8.60
CA GLU A 105 22.49 13.09 -8.82
C GLU A 105 21.72 14.17 -9.60
N SER A 106 22.29 15.37 -9.73
CA SER A 106 21.60 16.56 -10.25
C SER A 106 22.48 17.30 -11.23
N TYR A 107 22.10 17.36 -12.51
CA TYR A 107 22.89 18.04 -13.55
C TYR A 107 22.17 19.31 -14.04
N ALA A 108 22.95 20.30 -14.47
CA ALA A 108 22.49 21.51 -15.15
C ALA A 108 23.42 21.82 -16.33
N ALA A 109 23.02 22.80 -17.12
CA ALA A 109 23.89 23.41 -18.12
C ALA A 109 23.82 24.93 -18.02
N SER A 110 24.91 25.60 -18.39
CA SER A 110 24.94 27.04 -18.70
C SER A 110 25.18 27.18 -20.20
N GLY A 111 24.60 28.18 -20.85
CA GLY A 111 24.80 28.47 -22.28
C GLY A 111 23.99 29.67 -22.79
N LEU A 112 24.31 30.12 -24.01
CA LEU A 112 23.54 31.12 -24.74
C LEU A 112 22.24 30.50 -25.26
N VAL A 113 21.12 31.20 -25.12
CA VAL A 113 19.78 30.71 -25.49
C VAL A 113 19.17 31.48 -26.67
N GLY A 114 18.61 30.74 -27.63
CA GLY A 114 17.82 31.30 -28.74
C GLY A 114 16.50 30.57 -28.93
N ALA A 115 15.50 31.23 -29.50
CA ALA A 115 14.26 30.58 -29.92
C ALA A 115 14.52 29.58 -31.06
N TRP A 116 13.80 28.44 -31.08
CA TRP A 116 13.84 27.51 -32.21
C TRP A 116 12.56 27.63 -33.05
N PHE A 117 12.74 27.99 -34.32
CA PHE A 117 11.66 28.03 -35.30
C PHE A 117 11.71 26.78 -36.18
N ASN A 118 10.57 26.09 -36.34
CA ASN A 118 10.44 25.03 -37.34
C ASN A 118 10.28 25.68 -38.73
N GLY A 119 10.95 25.12 -39.76
CA GLY A 119 11.05 25.70 -41.10
C GLY A 119 9.79 25.64 -41.97
N ASP A 120 8.61 25.49 -41.37
CA ASP A 120 7.32 25.33 -42.07
C ASP A 120 6.70 26.71 -42.35
N GLY A 121 7.07 27.30 -43.49
CA GLY A 121 6.79 28.71 -43.80
C GLY A 121 5.34 29.04 -44.16
N SER A 122 4.58 29.56 -43.20
CA SER A 122 3.45 30.48 -43.40
C SER A 122 3.34 31.47 -42.23
N ASP A 123 2.69 32.62 -42.47
CA ASP A 123 2.31 33.63 -41.47
C ASP A 123 3.44 34.48 -40.85
N ILE A 124 4.31 35.03 -41.72
CA ILE A 124 4.97 36.33 -41.46
C ILE A 124 4.29 37.38 -42.36
N GLU A 125 3.40 38.20 -41.78
CA GLU A 125 2.82 39.35 -42.50
C GLU A 125 3.83 40.48 -42.70
N GLN A 126 3.62 41.30 -43.73
CA GLN A 126 4.64 42.25 -44.23
C GLN A 126 4.68 43.56 -43.44
N GLY A 127 5.86 43.93 -42.95
CA GLY A 127 6.11 45.19 -42.21
C GLY A 127 7.34 45.97 -42.70
N SER A 128 7.19 46.67 -43.83
CA SER A 128 7.97 47.82 -44.33
C SER A 128 9.48 48.00 -44.01
N ASP A 129 10.27 48.04 -45.09
CA ASP A 129 11.37 48.99 -45.35
C ASP A 129 12.60 49.06 -44.42
N VAL A 130 13.63 48.24 -44.73
CA VAL A 130 15.06 48.65 -44.70
C VAL A 130 15.79 48.04 -45.92
N ASP A 131 16.83 48.71 -46.42
CA ASP A 131 17.51 48.44 -47.70
C ASP A 131 18.22 47.08 -47.84
N GLN A 132 18.36 46.65 -49.10
CA GLN A 132 19.20 45.51 -49.50
C GLN A 132 20.70 45.85 -49.42
N SER A 133 21.47 45.02 -48.72
CA SER A 133 22.90 44.84 -49.02
C SER A 133 23.24 43.35 -49.08
N ASP A 134 24.13 42.98 -50.01
CA ASP A 134 24.29 41.61 -50.51
C ASP A 134 25.44 40.87 -49.82
N ASP A 135 25.12 39.98 -48.87
CA ASP A 135 25.92 38.79 -48.58
C ASP A 135 25.03 37.72 -47.88
N GLY A 136 24.30 36.94 -48.68
CA GLY A 136 23.24 36.02 -48.23
C GLY A 136 23.72 34.79 -47.44
N ARG A 137 24.16 34.98 -46.18
CA ARG A 137 24.41 33.91 -45.20
C ARG A 137 24.05 34.34 -43.77
N THR A 138 22.79 34.13 -43.38
CA THR A 138 22.42 34.04 -41.96
C THR A 138 23.02 32.77 -41.36
N SER A 139 24.21 32.88 -40.77
CA SER A 139 24.79 31.83 -39.93
C SER A 139 24.02 31.69 -38.61
N ILE A 140 24.05 30.49 -38.03
CA ILE A 140 23.52 30.21 -36.67
C ILE A 140 24.53 30.74 -35.61
N SER A 141 24.98 31.99 -35.79
CA SER A 141 25.92 32.71 -34.93
C SER A 141 25.22 33.67 -33.97
N ASP A 142 24.04 34.15 -34.36
CA ASP A 142 23.33 35.25 -33.71
C ASP A 142 22.16 34.73 -32.84
N ALA A 143 22.19 33.42 -32.54
CA ALA A 143 21.16 32.71 -31.79
C ALA A 143 21.32 32.87 -30.27
N GLY A 144 21.04 34.09 -29.79
CA GLY A 144 20.96 34.42 -28.37
C GLY A 144 21.98 35.47 -27.92
N THR A 145 21.47 36.62 -27.42
CA THR A 145 22.29 37.63 -26.73
C THR A 145 22.60 37.25 -25.28
N ASP A 146 21.76 36.40 -24.68
CA ASP A 146 21.69 36.24 -23.23
C ASP A 146 22.20 34.84 -22.84
N ARG A 147 23.06 34.77 -21.81
CA ARG A 147 23.51 33.51 -21.20
C ARG A 147 22.55 33.13 -20.07
N ILE A 148 22.05 31.91 -20.10
CA ILE A 148 21.22 31.33 -19.04
C ILE A 148 21.89 30.15 -18.36
N THR A 149 21.64 30.01 -17.06
CA THR A 149 21.85 28.77 -16.32
C THR A 149 20.52 28.02 -16.19
N LEU A 150 20.48 26.82 -16.76
CA LEU A 150 19.32 25.94 -16.72
C LEU A 150 19.06 25.41 -15.30
N SER A 151 17.78 25.20 -15.02
CA SER A 151 17.34 24.37 -13.90
C SER A 151 17.75 22.90 -14.11
N LYS A 152 17.45 22.04 -13.13
CA LYS A 152 17.87 20.63 -13.17
C LYS A 152 17.40 19.93 -14.46
N ILE A 153 18.35 19.36 -15.20
CA ILE A 153 18.10 18.49 -16.33
C ILE A 153 17.30 17.26 -15.86
N LEU A 154 16.11 17.09 -16.44
CA LEU A 154 15.17 16.00 -16.16
C LEU A 154 15.21 14.92 -17.24
N GLU A 155 15.79 15.20 -18.41
CA GLU A 155 15.87 14.27 -19.55
C GLU A 155 17.02 14.64 -20.49
N PHE A 156 17.67 13.63 -21.06
CA PHE A 156 18.66 13.77 -22.15
C PHE A 156 18.32 12.74 -23.23
N SER A 157 18.12 13.18 -24.47
CA SER A 157 17.64 12.33 -25.56
C SER A 157 18.38 12.61 -26.87
N VAL A 158 18.87 11.55 -27.49
CA VAL A 158 19.84 11.64 -28.60
C VAL A 158 19.43 10.83 -29.84
N HIS A 159 18.35 10.05 -29.79
CA HIS A 159 17.87 9.24 -30.92
C HIS A 159 16.39 9.53 -31.20
N ALA A 160 16.08 10.81 -31.46
CA ALA A 160 14.78 11.24 -31.95
C ALA A 160 14.58 10.85 -33.42
N PHE A 161 13.34 10.94 -33.90
CA PHE A 161 12.96 10.71 -35.30
C PHE A 161 12.09 11.89 -35.75
N SER A 162 12.12 12.22 -37.05
CA SER A 162 11.26 13.25 -37.61
C SER A 162 9.78 12.86 -37.51
N ASN A 163 8.88 13.84 -37.68
CA ASN A 163 7.43 13.64 -37.52
C ASN A 163 6.85 12.59 -38.49
N ASP A 164 7.45 12.41 -39.67
CA ASP A 164 7.07 11.39 -40.66
C ASP A 164 7.55 9.97 -40.31
N GLY A 165 8.41 9.81 -39.29
CA GLY A 165 8.85 8.53 -38.74
C GLY A 165 9.93 7.76 -39.53
N ASP A 166 10.16 8.10 -40.80
CA ASP A 166 11.12 7.40 -41.67
C ASP A 166 12.58 7.93 -41.57
N ILE A 167 12.83 9.05 -40.90
CA ILE A 167 14.18 9.66 -40.77
C ILE A 167 14.58 9.84 -39.29
N LEU A 168 15.80 9.42 -38.96
CA LEU A 168 16.42 9.60 -37.65
C LEU A 168 16.91 11.07 -37.50
N ASP A 169 16.41 11.79 -36.49
CA ASP A 169 16.75 13.21 -36.29
C ASP A 169 18.16 13.31 -35.65
N PRO A 170 19.12 14.07 -36.23
CA PRO A 170 20.48 14.24 -35.73
C PRO A 170 20.62 15.18 -34.50
N LYS A 171 19.54 15.80 -34.02
CA LYS A 171 19.57 16.75 -32.90
C LYS A 171 19.67 16.04 -31.55
N ILE A 172 20.38 16.68 -30.63
CA ILE A 172 20.54 16.24 -29.24
C ILE A 172 19.69 17.16 -28.36
N TYR A 173 18.88 16.56 -27.49
CA TYR A 173 17.87 17.25 -26.69
C TYR A 173 18.13 17.12 -25.19
N VAL A 174 18.00 18.24 -24.49
CA VAL A 174 17.92 18.36 -23.02
C VAL A 174 16.49 18.80 -22.66
N ARG A 175 15.92 18.29 -21.56
CA ARG A 175 14.66 18.80 -21.01
C ARG A 175 14.83 19.21 -19.55
N THR A 176 14.29 20.37 -19.20
CA THR A 176 14.27 20.92 -17.84
C THR A 176 12.85 20.81 -17.25
N ARG A 177 12.51 21.62 -16.24
CA ARG A 177 11.10 21.85 -15.85
C ARG A 177 10.37 22.73 -16.87
N PHE A 178 11.06 23.70 -17.47
CA PHE A 178 10.44 24.83 -18.15
C PHE A 178 10.50 24.76 -19.68
N ALA A 179 11.52 24.12 -20.27
CA ALA A 179 11.66 24.01 -21.73
C ALA A 179 12.38 22.72 -22.20
N TRP A 180 12.33 22.50 -23.52
CA TRP A 180 13.27 21.65 -24.24
C TRP A 180 14.39 22.50 -24.87
N TYR A 181 15.62 22.01 -24.80
CA TYR A 181 16.80 22.64 -25.41
C TYR A 181 17.44 21.71 -26.42
N ILE A 182 17.57 22.19 -27.66
CA ILE A 182 18.37 21.56 -28.71
C ILE A 182 19.82 22.04 -28.54
N LEU A 183 20.75 21.10 -28.35
CA LEU A 183 22.16 21.43 -28.14
C LEU A 183 22.86 21.75 -29.47
N GLY A 184 23.34 22.98 -29.61
CA GLY A 184 24.19 23.45 -30.70
C GLY A 184 25.67 23.18 -30.44
N CYS A 185 26.51 24.22 -30.56
CA CYS A 185 27.93 24.12 -30.22
C CYS A 185 28.15 24.10 -28.70
N PRO A 186 28.97 23.18 -28.16
CA PRO A 186 29.45 23.26 -26.78
C PRO A 186 30.45 24.41 -26.63
N SER A 187 30.69 24.85 -25.39
CA SER A 187 31.70 25.86 -25.09
C SER A 187 33.11 25.37 -25.40
N GLN A 188 34.05 26.30 -25.62
CA GLN A 188 35.45 25.95 -25.88
C GLN A 188 36.08 25.11 -24.75
N SER A 189 35.63 25.29 -23.50
CA SER A 189 36.09 24.54 -22.34
C SER A 189 35.40 23.18 -22.19
N TYR A 190 34.15 23.04 -22.65
CA TYR A 190 33.37 21.79 -22.60
C TYR A 190 33.62 20.86 -23.79
N ASN A 191 33.98 21.40 -24.96
CA ASN A 191 34.11 20.66 -26.22
C ASN A 191 35.06 19.45 -26.14
N ILE A 192 36.10 19.49 -25.31
CA ILE A 192 37.01 18.36 -25.09
C ILE A 192 36.34 17.11 -24.47
N TYR A 193 35.19 17.28 -23.81
CA TYR A 193 34.40 16.21 -23.21
C TYR A 193 33.21 15.81 -24.11
N PHE A 194 32.65 16.77 -24.85
CA PHE A 194 31.50 16.54 -25.74
C PHE A 194 31.88 15.96 -27.11
N ALA A 195 32.96 16.44 -27.73
CA ALA A 195 33.34 16.05 -29.11
C ALA A 195 33.54 14.54 -29.34
N PRO A 196 34.13 13.75 -28.41
CA PRO A 196 34.25 12.30 -28.60
C PRO A 196 32.90 11.60 -28.66
N PHE A 197 31.96 11.97 -27.78
CA PHE A 197 30.59 11.50 -27.81
C PHE A 197 29.89 11.92 -29.11
N TRP A 198 29.92 13.22 -29.43
CA TRP A 198 29.26 13.78 -30.61
C TRP A 198 29.75 13.13 -31.91
N THR A 199 31.05 12.86 -32.04
CA THR A 199 31.63 12.23 -33.25
C THR A 199 31.09 10.81 -33.46
N ARG A 200 31.10 9.98 -32.40
CA ARG A 200 30.55 8.62 -32.47
C ARG A 200 29.05 8.65 -32.79
N HIS A 201 28.35 9.55 -32.13
CA HIS A 201 26.92 9.74 -32.28
C HIS A 201 26.53 10.17 -33.70
N ARG A 202 27.17 11.23 -34.21
CA ARG A 202 26.95 11.77 -35.56
C ARG A 202 27.26 10.74 -36.64
N LEU A 203 28.41 10.06 -36.56
CA LEU A 203 28.78 9.04 -37.54
C LEU A 203 27.79 7.87 -37.59
N LEU A 204 27.19 7.49 -36.45
CA LEU A 204 26.17 6.44 -36.40
C LEU A 204 24.89 6.89 -37.14
N HIS A 205 24.46 8.15 -36.93
CA HIS A 205 23.32 8.73 -37.66
C HIS A 205 23.60 8.82 -39.17
N LEU A 206 24.75 9.38 -39.58
CA LEU A 206 25.12 9.49 -40.99
C LEU A 206 25.19 8.12 -41.68
N LEU A 207 25.67 7.09 -40.97
CA LEU A 207 25.71 5.71 -41.45
C LEU A 207 24.31 5.10 -41.63
N ILE A 208 23.42 5.28 -40.65
CA ILE A 208 22.02 4.81 -40.71
C ILE A 208 21.29 5.50 -41.87
N THR A 209 21.42 6.82 -42.00
CA THR A 209 20.80 7.60 -43.08
C THR A 209 21.33 7.15 -44.45
N ALA A 210 22.65 7.07 -44.65
CA ALA A 210 23.22 6.64 -45.93
C ALA A 210 22.80 5.21 -46.33
N ALA A 211 22.75 4.27 -45.38
CA ALA A 211 22.32 2.90 -45.62
C ALA A 211 20.80 2.78 -45.87
N SER A 212 19.99 3.66 -45.28
CA SER A 212 18.53 3.69 -45.46
C SER A 212 18.14 4.32 -46.79
N THR A 213 18.75 5.46 -47.15
CA THR A 213 18.53 6.17 -48.42
C THR A 213 19.01 5.38 -49.62
N ASN A 214 20.12 4.63 -49.51
CA ASN A 214 20.60 3.77 -50.59
C ASN A 214 21.12 2.41 -50.07
N LYS A 215 20.33 1.37 -50.35
CA LYS A 215 20.59 -0.03 -49.94
C LYS A 215 21.76 -0.70 -50.68
N HIS A 216 22.34 -0.03 -51.66
CA HIS A 216 23.55 -0.46 -52.38
C HIS A 216 24.79 0.39 -52.01
N THR A 217 24.72 1.21 -50.95
CA THR A 217 25.86 2.02 -50.50
C THR A 217 27.06 1.15 -50.13
N GLU A 218 28.15 1.30 -50.88
CA GLU A 218 29.46 0.71 -50.58
C GLU A 218 30.26 1.59 -49.60
N TYR A 219 31.15 0.95 -48.83
CA TYR A 219 31.96 1.61 -47.82
C TYR A 219 32.79 2.80 -48.37
N HIS A 220 33.48 2.64 -49.50
CA HIS A 220 34.27 3.73 -50.09
C HIS A 220 33.40 4.92 -50.53
N GLN A 221 32.19 4.65 -51.04
CA GLN A 221 31.23 5.68 -51.44
C GLN A 221 30.64 6.41 -50.22
N PHE A 222 30.43 5.71 -49.10
CA PHE A 222 30.06 6.34 -47.82
C PHE A 222 31.17 7.30 -47.33
N ILE A 223 32.41 6.82 -47.22
CA ILE A 223 33.56 7.62 -46.78
C ILE A 223 33.74 8.88 -47.66
N LYS A 224 33.64 8.73 -48.99
CA LYS A 224 33.74 9.84 -49.94
C LYS A 224 32.65 10.91 -49.76
N ASN A 225 31.46 10.51 -49.30
CA ASN A 225 30.30 11.39 -49.16
C ASN A 225 30.14 12.00 -47.75
N LEU A 226 30.92 11.57 -46.74
CA LEU A 226 30.87 12.11 -45.37
C LEU A 226 30.88 13.65 -45.31
N PRO A 227 31.74 14.40 -46.04
CA PRO A 227 31.78 15.87 -45.96
C PRO A 227 30.62 16.59 -46.65
N VAL A 228 29.71 15.85 -47.29
CA VAL A 228 28.45 16.33 -47.88
C VAL A 228 27.28 15.93 -47.00
N LEU A 229 27.23 14.67 -46.55
CA LEU A 229 26.22 14.15 -45.63
C LEU A 229 26.20 14.91 -44.29
N ASP A 230 27.37 15.36 -43.81
CA ASP A 230 27.48 16.17 -42.59
C ASP A 230 26.98 17.62 -42.73
N LYS A 231 26.57 18.05 -43.92
CA LYS A 231 26.12 19.43 -44.24
C LYS A 231 24.66 19.51 -44.70
N ALA A 232 23.85 18.51 -44.36
CA ALA A 232 22.41 18.57 -44.60
C ALA A 232 21.77 19.76 -43.85
N GLU A 233 20.69 20.31 -44.42
CA GLU A 233 20.16 21.65 -44.09
C GLU A 233 19.61 21.76 -42.66
N ASP A 234 19.15 20.66 -42.04
CA ASP A 234 18.65 20.60 -40.65
C ASP A 234 19.73 20.56 -39.54
N SER A 235 21.02 20.65 -39.89
CA SER A 235 22.10 20.27 -38.98
C SER A 235 22.59 21.39 -38.06
N VAL A 236 22.00 21.50 -36.86
CA VAL A 236 22.31 22.50 -35.81
C VAL A 236 23.79 22.54 -35.40
N ALA A 237 24.51 21.42 -35.52
CA ALA A 237 25.97 21.36 -35.42
C ALA A 237 26.56 20.52 -36.57
N THR A 238 27.81 20.81 -36.96
CA THR A 238 28.57 20.07 -37.99
C THR A 238 29.98 19.75 -37.51
N ALA A 239 30.66 18.80 -38.14
CA ALA A 239 32.02 18.40 -37.76
C ALA A 239 33.01 19.56 -37.85
N LYS A 240 32.83 20.48 -38.82
CA LYS A 240 33.68 21.67 -38.93
C LYS A 240 33.52 22.60 -37.71
N MET A 241 32.34 22.64 -37.09
CA MET A 241 32.08 23.44 -35.88
C MET A 241 32.62 22.75 -34.62
N ILE A 242 32.39 21.44 -34.47
CA ILE A 242 32.77 20.68 -33.26
C ILE A 242 34.26 20.29 -33.26
N LEU A 243 34.82 19.87 -34.39
CA LEU A 243 36.18 19.32 -34.52
C LEU A 243 37.17 20.27 -35.21
N GLY A 244 36.71 21.40 -35.75
CA GLY A 244 37.52 22.28 -36.63
C GLY A 244 37.85 21.68 -38.00
N ARG A 245 37.43 20.43 -38.28
CA ARG A 245 37.71 19.67 -39.51
C ARG A 245 36.51 18.83 -39.93
N ASN A 246 36.51 18.34 -41.17
CA ASN A 246 35.53 17.34 -41.60
C ASN A 246 35.79 15.97 -40.91
N LEU A 247 34.74 15.16 -40.81
CA LEU A 247 34.84 13.71 -40.57
C LEU A 247 35.67 13.03 -41.68
N ASN A 248 36.46 12.03 -41.32
CA ASN A 248 37.34 11.28 -42.21
C ASN A 248 37.20 9.74 -42.02
N GLU A 249 38.03 8.96 -42.72
CA GLU A 249 38.01 7.49 -42.64
C GLU A 249 38.59 6.93 -41.33
N GLU A 250 39.49 7.66 -40.67
CA GLU A 250 40.10 7.27 -39.39
C GLU A 250 39.07 7.37 -38.26
N ASP A 251 38.21 8.39 -38.27
CA ASP A 251 37.10 8.53 -37.31
C ASP A 251 36.17 7.32 -37.36
N VAL A 252 35.78 6.88 -38.57
CA VAL A 252 34.91 5.71 -38.80
C VAL A 252 35.57 4.40 -38.38
N ARG A 253 36.90 4.30 -38.52
CA ARG A 253 37.68 3.09 -38.18
C ARG A 253 38.17 3.03 -36.73
N SER A 254 37.93 4.07 -35.93
CA SER A 254 38.37 4.09 -34.53
C SER A 254 37.68 3.00 -33.70
N ASP A 255 38.44 2.31 -32.84
CA ASP A 255 37.94 1.17 -32.05
C ASP A 255 36.72 1.55 -31.19
N ASP A 256 36.74 2.75 -30.61
CA ASP A 256 35.62 3.32 -29.84
C ASP A 256 34.35 3.50 -30.70
N MET A 257 34.50 3.91 -31.96
CA MET A 257 33.37 4.05 -32.88
C MET A 257 32.84 2.67 -33.30
N MET A 258 33.74 1.74 -33.63
CA MET A 258 33.37 0.37 -33.99
C MET A 258 32.61 -0.32 -32.85
N ALA A 259 33.08 -0.17 -31.60
CA ALA A 259 32.39 -0.65 -30.41
C ALA A 259 31.00 0.00 -30.24
N TYR A 260 30.89 1.32 -30.42
CA TYR A 260 29.63 2.06 -30.31
C TYR A 260 28.62 1.68 -31.41
N ILE A 261 29.06 1.40 -32.64
CA ILE A 261 28.22 0.85 -33.71
C ILE A 261 27.73 -0.55 -33.30
N ILE A 262 28.64 -1.44 -32.92
CA ILE A 262 28.32 -2.84 -32.61
C ILE A 262 27.32 -2.95 -31.44
N SER A 263 27.42 -2.08 -30.42
CA SER A 263 26.46 -2.05 -29.32
C SER A 263 25.12 -1.42 -29.68
N THR A 264 25.12 -0.33 -30.46
CA THR A 264 23.97 0.60 -30.53
C THR A 264 23.17 0.47 -31.83
N LEU A 265 23.82 0.12 -32.95
CA LEU A 265 23.16 -0.04 -34.25
C LEU A 265 22.05 -1.12 -34.25
N PRO A 266 22.27 -2.33 -33.68
CA PRO A 266 21.23 -3.37 -33.67
C PRO A 266 20.00 -2.94 -32.87
N ASP A 267 20.22 -2.27 -31.72
CA ASP A 267 19.15 -1.78 -30.87
C ASP A 267 18.37 -0.64 -31.53
N ILE A 268 19.01 0.33 -32.20
CA ILE A 268 18.29 1.38 -32.95
C ILE A 268 17.47 0.77 -34.11
N CYS A 269 18.05 -0.18 -34.86
CA CYS A 269 17.36 -0.82 -35.98
C CYS A 269 16.16 -1.64 -35.50
N ALA A 270 16.33 -2.44 -34.44
CA ALA A 270 15.25 -3.19 -33.81
C ALA A 270 14.20 -2.27 -33.14
N ALA A 271 14.62 -1.13 -32.57
CA ALA A 271 13.76 -0.15 -31.91
C ALA A 271 12.93 0.71 -32.86
N ASN A 272 13.23 0.73 -34.17
CA ASN A 272 12.49 1.55 -35.13
C ASN A 272 12.08 0.79 -36.42
N GLY A 273 12.45 -0.48 -36.56
CA GLY A 273 12.08 -1.33 -37.70
C GLY A 273 12.91 -1.13 -38.97
N ILE A 274 13.96 -0.32 -38.89
CA ILE A 274 14.93 -0.06 -39.97
C ILE A 274 15.60 -1.37 -40.37
N ARG A 275 15.69 -1.65 -41.68
CA ARG A 275 16.32 -2.87 -42.22
C ARG A 275 17.50 -2.53 -43.12
N ILE A 276 18.70 -2.59 -42.54
CA ILE A 276 19.95 -2.23 -43.19
C ILE A 276 21.07 -3.27 -42.98
N SER A 277 20.82 -4.40 -42.30
CA SER A 277 21.88 -5.39 -42.00
C SER A 277 22.52 -5.99 -43.26
N SER A 278 21.80 -5.99 -44.39
CA SER A 278 22.27 -6.49 -45.69
C SER A 278 22.91 -5.43 -46.60
N VAL A 279 23.09 -4.18 -46.16
CA VAL A 279 23.65 -3.10 -46.98
C VAL A 279 25.18 -3.21 -47.00
N PRO A 280 25.87 -3.06 -48.16
CA PRO A 280 27.31 -3.36 -48.27
C PRO A 280 28.21 -2.58 -47.29
N VAL A 281 27.94 -1.31 -47.02
CA VAL A 281 28.68 -0.53 -46.01
C VAL A 281 28.51 -1.08 -44.58
N ILE A 282 27.28 -1.50 -44.21
CA ILE A 282 26.99 -2.08 -42.90
C ILE A 282 27.70 -3.44 -42.76
N TRP A 283 27.61 -4.29 -43.77
CA TRP A 283 28.30 -5.59 -43.79
C TRP A 283 29.83 -5.42 -43.69
N LYS A 284 30.40 -4.42 -44.39
CA LYS A 284 31.84 -4.15 -44.37
C LYS A 284 32.35 -3.61 -43.02
N ILE A 285 31.50 -2.91 -42.26
CA ILE A 285 31.81 -2.37 -40.93
C ILE A 285 31.62 -3.45 -39.85
N MET A 286 30.53 -4.21 -39.88
CA MET A 286 30.23 -5.23 -38.87
C MET A 286 31.11 -6.50 -39.00
N GLY A 287 31.69 -6.73 -40.19
CA GLY A 287 32.61 -7.84 -40.45
C GLY A 287 31.93 -9.19 -40.67
N GLU A 288 32.71 -10.19 -41.06
CA GLU A 288 32.19 -11.52 -41.48
C GLU A 288 31.58 -12.35 -40.34
N SER A 289 31.61 -11.87 -39.10
CA SER A 289 31.45 -12.71 -37.90
C SER A 289 30.31 -12.32 -36.96
N HIS A 290 29.19 -11.75 -37.43
CA HIS A 290 27.88 -12.04 -36.78
C HIS A 290 26.58 -11.69 -37.53
N TYR A 291 25.49 -12.25 -36.96
CA TYR A 291 24.07 -11.88 -36.99
C TYR A 291 23.53 -10.95 -38.11
N ASN A 292 22.60 -11.50 -38.90
CA ASN A 292 21.54 -10.70 -39.51
C ASN A 292 20.58 -10.22 -38.40
N PHE A 293 20.65 -8.94 -38.04
CA PHE A 293 19.81 -8.34 -37.01
C PHE A 293 18.41 -7.91 -37.51
N ASP A 294 18.12 -8.02 -38.81
CA ASP A 294 16.78 -7.80 -39.37
C ASP A 294 15.84 -9.02 -39.15
N VAL A 295 16.32 -10.12 -38.56
CA VAL A 295 15.56 -11.37 -38.32
C VAL A 295 14.53 -11.21 -37.20
N LYS A 296 13.35 -10.70 -37.56
CA LYS A 296 12.10 -10.75 -36.76
C LYS A 296 12.26 -10.39 -35.27
N ALA A 297 12.87 -9.23 -35.00
CA ALA A 297 12.59 -8.53 -33.75
C ALA A 297 11.06 -8.31 -33.58
N PRO A 298 10.50 -8.39 -32.36
CA PRO A 298 9.12 -7.99 -32.11
C PRO A 298 8.97 -6.49 -32.41
N LYS A 299 7.81 -6.06 -32.94
CA LYS A 299 7.55 -4.64 -33.23
C LYS A 299 7.90 -3.77 -32.01
N PRO A 300 8.77 -2.76 -32.18
CA PRO A 300 9.14 -1.88 -31.09
C PRO A 300 8.02 -0.92 -30.74
N ALA A 301 8.13 -0.28 -29.57
CA ALA A 301 7.23 0.80 -29.19
C ALA A 301 7.73 2.10 -29.83
N ALA A 302 6.92 2.68 -30.72
CA ALA A 302 7.20 3.99 -31.30
C ALA A 302 7.44 5.03 -30.18
N ARG A 303 8.48 5.86 -30.33
CA ARG A 303 8.54 7.15 -29.64
C ARG A 303 7.29 7.96 -30.01
N LYS A 304 6.78 8.75 -29.07
CA LYS A 304 5.58 9.58 -29.33
C LYS A 304 5.91 10.65 -30.37
N SER A 305 5.24 10.65 -31.51
CA SER A 305 4.90 11.90 -32.17
C SER A 305 3.70 12.55 -31.46
N ILE A 306 3.55 13.86 -31.67
CA ILE A 306 2.37 14.66 -31.37
C ILE A 306 1.68 14.84 -32.75
N SER A 307 0.39 14.57 -32.98
CA SER A 307 -0.72 14.20 -32.08
C SER A 307 -1.76 13.27 -32.74
N SER A 308 -2.80 12.90 -31.96
CA SER A 308 -4.09 12.35 -32.40
C SER A 308 -4.17 10.88 -32.90
N ALA A 309 -5.41 10.37 -33.02
CA ALA A 309 -5.83 9.06 -33.59
C ALA A 309 -5.19 7.75 -33.05
N ALA A 310 -5.89 7.10 -32.12
CA ALA A 310 -5.50 5.87 -31.42
C ALA A 310 -5.12 4.64 -32.29
N GLN A 311 -4.07 3.92 -31.86
CA GLN A 311 -3.88 2.48 -32.14
C GLN A 311 -3.84 1.65 -30.84
N LYS A 312 -4.62 0.56 -30.78
CA LYS A 312 -4.66 -0.36 -29.61
C LYS A 312 -3.37 -1.19 -29.52
N SER A 313 -2.73 -1.18 -28.36
CA SER A 313 -1.52 -1.96 -28.06
C SER A 313 -1.82 -3.46 -27.89
N ALA A 314 -0.92 -4.31 -28.39
CA ALA A 314 -1.07 -5.76 -28.45
C ALA A 314 -0.94 -6.51 -27.10
N ASN A 315 -0.83 -5.79 -25.98
CA ASN A 315 -0.81 -6.39 -24.64
C ASN A 315 -1.76 -5.64 -23.69
N ARG A 316 -3.05 -6.00 -23.72
CA ARG A 316 -4.12 -5.40 -22.90
C ARG A 316 -3.77 -5.38 -21.41
N GLU A 317 -3.18 -6.47 -20.92
CA GLU A 317 -2.75 -6.63 -19.53
C GLU A 317 -1.71 -5.59 -19.09
N LYS A 318 -0.88 -5.06 -20.02
CA LYS A 318 0.06 -3.96 -19.76
C LYS A 318 -0.49 -2.57 -20.06
N GLU A 319 -1.54 -2.43 -20.87
CA GLU A 319 -2.23 -1.13 -21.03
C GLU A 319 -3.07 -0.79 -19.80
N VAL A 320 -3.75 -1.78 -19.21
CA VAL A 320 -4.50 -1.68 -17.95
C VAL A 320 -3.67 -1.08 -16.82
N LEU A 321 -2.38 -1.44 -16.72
CA LEU A 321 -1.47 -0.91 -15.70
C LEU A 321 -1.15 0.59 -15.83
N LYS A 322 -1.53 1.25 -16.93
CA LYS A 322 -1.25 2.67 -17.21
C LYS A 322 -2.36 3.63 -16.78
N HIS A 323 -3.52 3.13 -16.33
CA HIS A 323 -4.68 3.86 -15.81
C HIS A 323 -4.89 5.29 -16.40
N ARG A 324 -5.52 5.38 -17.57
CA ARG A 324 -5.57 6.65 -18.35
C ARG A 324 -6.89 7.42 -18.27
N SER A 325 -7.98 6.83 -17.76
CA SER A 325 -9.24 7.56 -17.56
C SER A 325 -9.10 8.54 -16.39
N LYS A 326 -9.76 9.70 -16.49
CA LYS A 326 -10.04 10.53 -15.31
C LYS A 326 -10.90 9.71 -14.33
N THR A 327 -10.67 9.90 -13.04
CA THR A 327 -11.48 9.26 -12.01
C THR A 327 -12.82 9.97 -11.90
N PHE A 328 -13.91 9.23 -12.04
CA PHE A 328 -15.28 9.76 -11.98
C PHE A 328 -15.82 9.74 -10.55
N LEU A 329 -16.35 10.89 -10.11
CA LEU A 329 -16.86 11.14 -8.77
C LEU A 329 -18.32 11.59 -8.76
N THR A 330 -19.00 11.21 -7.69
CA THR A 330 -20.30 11.75 -7.25
C THR A 330 -20.13 13.05 -6.45
N GLU A 331 -21.23 13.72 -6.13
CA GLU A 331 -21.23 15.13 -5.70
C GLU A 331 -20.65 15.35 -4.30
N VAL A 332 -21.05 14.57 -3.29
CA VAL A 332 -20.53 14.68 -1.91
C VAL A 332 -19.04 14.30 -1.88
N VAL A 333 -18.67 13.22 -2.55
CA VAL A 333 -17.26 12.79 -2.67
C VAL A 333 -16.41 13.87 -3.37
N ASN A 334 -16.89 14.46 -4.46
CA ASN A 334 -16.17 15.52 -5.18
C ASN A 334 -16.01 16.78 -4.32
N ARG A 335 -17.07 17.22 -3.64
CA ARG A 335 -17.08 18.38 -2.73
C ARG A 335 -16.04 18.25 -1.62
N ILE A 336 -15.76 17.03 -1.14
CA ILE A 336 -14.73 16.75 -0.12
C ILE A 336 -13.34 16.50 -0.74
N ALA A 337 -13.26 15.95 -1.96
CA ALA A 337 -12.00 15.72 -2.67
C ALA A 337 -11.39 16.98 -3.30
N LYS A 338 -12.21 18.02 -3.52
CA LYS A 338 -11.81 19.30 -4.11
C LYS A 338 -10.61 19.89 -3.36
N ASN A 339 -9.60 20.32 -4.12
CA ASN A 339 -8.33 20.88 -3.63
C ASN A 339 -7.45 19.93 -2.77
N LEU A 340 -7.81 18.65 -2.58
CA LEU A 340 -6.94 17.65 -1.93
C LEU A 340 -6.05 16.86 -2.90
N PHE A 341 -6.39 16.87 -4.20
CA PHE A 341 -5.70 16.12 -5.24
C PHE A 341 -5.22 17.04 -6.38
N GLU A 342 -3.97 16.87 -6.80
CA GLU A 342 -3.35 17.60 -7.92
C GLU A 342 -3.91 17.20 -9.30
N VAL A 343 -4.63 16.07 -9.37
CA VAL A 343 -5.11 15.47 -10.63
C VAL A 343 -6.51 15.97 -10.98
N SER A 344 -6.74 16.36 -12.23
CA SER A 344 -8.07 16.72 -12.73
C SER A 344 -9.04 15.52 -12.69
N LEU A 345 -10.06 15.65 -11.85
CA LEU A 345 -11.14 14.68 -11.65
C LEU A 345 -12.27 14.89 -12.68
N ASP A 346 -13.14 13.89 -12.82
CA ASP A 346 -14.36 13.92 -13.63
C ASP A 346 -15.56 13.78 -12.66
N VAL A 347 -16.65 14.51 -12.91
CA VAL A 347 -17.71 14.71 -11.91
C VAL A 347 -19.08 14.44 -12.54
N ALA A 348 -20.00 13.86 -11.77
CA ALA A 348 -21.40 13.79 -12.14
C ALA A 348 -22.00 15.20 -12.25
N GLU A 349 -22.69 15.49 -13.36
CA GLU A 349 -23.70 16.57 -13.38
C GLU A 349 -24.74 16.28 -12.29
N SER A 350 -25.19 17.31 -11.56
CA SER A 350 -26.01 17.08 -10.37
C SER A 350 -27.35 16.44 -10.75
N LEU A 351 -27.78 15.46 -9.95
CA LEU A 351 -29.05 14.77 -10.14
C LEU A 351 -30.25 15.56 -9.58
N ALA A 352 -30.02 16.81 -9.13
CA ALA A 352 -31.02 17.65 -8.46
C ALA A 352 -31.99 18.41 -9.41
N ASP A 353 -31.67 18.55 -10.71
CA ASP A 353 -32.44 19.42 -11.64
C ASP A 353 -33.78 18.84 -12.14
N GLN A 354 -34.32 17.78 -11.51
CA GLN A 354 -35.66 17.23 -11.83
C GLN A 354 -36.46 16.71 -10.60
N ASP A 355 -36.72 17.57 -9.62
CA ASP A 355 -38.05 17.64 -8.99
C ASP A 355 -38.34 19.01 -8.33
N ASP A 356 -39.59 19.29 -7.98
CA ASP A 356 -40.10 20.64 -7.69
C ASP A 356 -39.45 21.38 -6.49
N GLY A 357 -38.89 22.55 -6.77
CA GLY A 357 -39.48 23.83 -6.28
C GLY A 357 -39.46 24.15 -4.78
N THR A 358 -38.90 23.32 -3.90
CA THR A 358 -38.85 23.61 -2.45
C THR A 358 -37.62 24.42 -2.08
N GLU A 359 -37.81 25.72 -1.78
CA GLU A 359 -36.80 26.54 -1.10
C GLU A 359 -36.35 25.87 0.21
N GLY A 360 -35.08 25.47 0.27
CA GLY A 360 -34.47 24.88 1.46
C GLY A 360 -34.66 25.80 2.66
N THR A 361 -35.55 25.42 3.58
CA THR A 361 -36.11 26.35 4.56
C THR A 361 -35.09 26.64 5.65
N TYR A 362 -34.27 27.68 5.46
CA TYR A 362 -33.28 28.16 6.41
C TYR A 362 -33.95 28.51 7.75
N VAL A 363 -33.92 27.56 8.68
CA VAL A 363 -34.40 27.76 10.05
C VAL A 363 -33.57 28.86 10.68
N LYS A 364 -34.19 30.01 10.92
CA LYS A 364 -33.51 31.21 11.41
C LYS A 364 -33.26 31.08 12.92
N LEU A 365 -32.20 30.36 13.27
CA LEU A 365 -31.85 29.99 14.63
C LEU A 365 -31.61 31.24 15.51
N PRO A 366 -31.95 31.18 16.80
CA PRO A 366 -31.95 32.35 17.68
C PRO A 366 -30.56 32.94 17.94
N HIS A 367 -30.48 34.26 18.08
CA HIS A 367 -29.27 34.93 18.55
C HIS A 367 -29.23 34.96 20.09
N PHE A 368 -28.21 34.32 20.66
CA PHE A 368 -27.95 34.36 22.11
C PHE A 368 -26.91 35.43 22.46
N LYS A 369 -27.10 36.05 23.64
CA LYS A 369 -26.13 36.94 24.29
C LYS A 369 -24.87 36.15 24.71
N ALA A 370 -23.72 36.80 24.70
CA ALA A 370 -22.44 36.25 25.15
C ALA A 370 -21.93 37.00 26.39
N HIS A 371 -21.22 36.27 27.26
CA HIS A 371 -20.69 36.73 28.53
C HIS A 371 -19.15 36.82 28.43
N TYR A 372 -18.63 37.99 28.02
CA TYR A 372 -17.18 38.23 27.84
C TYR A 372 -16.44 38.58 29.15
N SER A 373 -17.07 38.36 30.30
CA SER A 373 -16.59 38.74 31.63
C SER A 373 -17.36 37.97 32.70
N ASP A 374 -16.74 37.71 33.85
CA ASP A 374 -17.35 37.05 35.01
C ASP A 374 -18.77 37.58 35.29
N PRO A 375 -19.83 36.74 35.17
CA PRO A 375 -21.20 37.22 35.11
C PRO A 375 -21.69 37.78 36.45
N GLN A 376 -22.22 39.00 36.40
CA GLN A 376 -22.55 39.81 37.57
C GLN A 376 -23.75 39.26 38.35
N HIS A 377 -24.69 38.58 37.69
CA HIS A 377 -25.93 38.10 38.31
C HIS A 377 -26.27 36.66 37.92
N ILE A 378 -26.01 35.70 38.82
CA ILE A 378 -26.41 34.29 38.70
C ILE A 378 -27.55 33.96 39.67
N VAL A 379 -28.77 33.73 39.15
CA VAL A 379 -29.99 33.47 39.93
C VAL A 379 -30.57 32.10 39.57
N TRP A 380 -30.90 31.27 40.57
CA TRP A 380 -31.49 29.95 40.32
C TRP A 380 -32.90 30.04 39.74
N GLY A 381 -33.21 29.14 38.81
CA GLY A 381 -34.53 28.94 38.25
C GLY A 381 -35.24 27.74 38.90
N GLU A 382 -35.84 26.91 38.06
CA GLU A 382 -36.63 25.74 38.45
C GLU A 382 -35.75 24.64 39.08
N ARG A 383 -36.30 23.85 40.01
CA ARG A 383 -35.67 22.62 40.51
C ARG A 383 -36.17 21.40 39.75
N PHE A 384 -35.38 20.31 39.74
CA PHE A 384 -35.85 19.00 39.26
C PHE A 384 -36.98 18.45 40.14
N THR A 385 -36.84 18.55 41.47
CA THR A 385 -37.92 18.33 42.45
C THR A 385 -37.73 19.29 43.63
N GLU A 386 -38.77 19.61 44.39
CA GLU A 386 -38.69 20.55 45.52
C GLU A 386 -37.62 20.13 46.56
N SER A 387 -37.50 18.82 46.79
CA SER A 387 -36.54 18.17 47.70
C SER A 387 -35.11 18.05 47.16
N ALA A 388 -34.86 18.27 45.87
CA ALA A 388 -33.55 18.05 45.28
C ALA A 388 -32.59 19.23 45.52
N ARG A 389 -31.30 18.92 45.73
CA ARG A 389 -30.20 19.91 45.80
C ARG A 389 -29.68 20.33 44.41
N THR A 390 -30.50 20.13 43.38
CA THR A 390 -30.13 20.26 41.97
C THR A 390 -31.21 21.00 41.18
N TYR A 391 -30.78 21.94 40.34
CA TYR A 391 -31.64 22.85 39.60
C TYR A 391 -31.72 22.43 38.13
N TRP A 392 -32.92 22.59 37.55
CA TRP A 392 -33.20 22.39 36.13
C TRP A 392 -32.72 23.59 35.30
N SER A 393 -32.76 24.80 35.88
CA SER A 393 -32.44 26.03 35.17
C SER A 393 -31.78 27.11 36.04
N VAL A 394 -31.10 28.05 35.38
CA VAL A 394 -30.43 29.21 35.99
C VAL A 394 -30.52 30.41 35.05
N HIS A 395 -30.62 31.61 35.62
CA HIS A 395 -30.46 32.87 34.88
C HIS A 395 -29.06 33.42 35.13
N VAL A 396 -28.35 33.77 34.06
CA VAL A 396 -27.03 34.41 34.09
C VAL A 396 -27.15 35.74 33.33
N ASP A 397 -26.97 36.87 34.00
CA ASP A 397 -27.16 38.23 33.45
C ASP A 397 -28.43 38.42 32.59
N GLY A 398 -29.54 37.81 33.03
CA GLY A 398 -30.84 37.82 32.35
C GLY A 398 -31.06 36.71 31.30
N VAL A 399 -30.04 35.93 30.96
CA VAL A 399 -30.13 34.80 30.00
C VAL A 399 -30.51 33.52 30.73
N LEU A 400 -31.59 32.86 30.30
CA LEU A 400 -32.07 31.59 30.87
C LEU A 400 -31.36 30.38 30.23
N TYR A 401 -30.58 29.66 31.03
CA TYR A 401 -29.98 28.37 30.72
C TYR A 401 -30.75 27.24 31.43
N LYS A 402 -30.93 26.11 30.74
CA LYS A 402 -31.67 24.91 31.18
C LYS A 402 -30.82 23.66 30.94
N ALA A 403 -31.09 22.61 31.71
CA ALA A 403 -30.60 21.28 31.36
C ALA A 403 -31.14 20.88 29.97
N GLY A 404 -30.28 20.30 29.15
CA GLY A 404 -30.51 20.02 27.73
C GLY A 404 -29.91 21.06 26.77
N ASP A 405 -29.66 22.30 27.19
CA ASP A 405 -28.96 23.30 26.38
C ASP A 405 -27.51 22.86 26.09
N VAL A 406 -27.00 23.20 24.89
CA VAL A 406 -25.58 23.09 24.55
C VAL A 406 -24.93 24.48 24.62
N VAL A 407 -23.78 24.57 25.29
CA VAL A 407 -23.07 25.81 25.57
C VAL A 407 -21.59 25.75 25.19
N MET A 408 -21.05 26.93 24.88
CA MET A 408 -19.61 27.19 24.84
C MET A 408 -19.09 27.47 26.25
N VAL A 409 -17.95 26.88 26.59
CA VAL A 409 -17.28 27.00 27.89
C VAL A 409 -15.86 27.51 27.70
N GLU A 410 -15.41 28.43 28.55
CA GLU A 410 -14.05 28.96 28.53
C GLU A 410 -13.01 27.89 28.93
N PRO A 411 -11.86 27.76 28.24
CA PRO A 411 -10.77 26.89 28.68
C PRO A 411 -10.10 27.42 29.95
N ASP A 412 -9.77 26.53 30.90
CA ASP A 412 -8.94 26.90 32.06
C ASP A 412 -7.54 27.36 31.62
N SER A 413 -7.09 28.51 32.15
CA SER A 413 -5.91 29.24 31.68
C SER A 413 -4.55 28.61 32.04
N GLU A 414 -4.55 27.55 32.84
CA GLU A 414 -3.33 26.83 33.25
C GLU A 414 -3.05 25.56 32.42
N ASP A 415 -3.96 25.11 31.54
CA ASP A 415 -3.75 23.84 30.83
C ASP A 415 -2.71 23.94 29.69
N SER A 416 -1.60 23.23 29.90
CA SER A 416 -0.51 23.03 28.95
C SER A 416 -0.93 22.46 27.58
N SER A 417 -2.09 21.82 27.48
CA SER A 417 -2.64 21.26 26.22
C SER A 417 -2.74 22.30 25.09
N ILE A 418 -2.93 23.58 25.44
CA ILE A 418 -3.02 24.70 24.47
C ILE A 418 -1.77 24.80 23.58
N GLN A 419 -0.59 24.38 24.05
CA GLN A 419 0.62 24.40 23.22
C GLN A 419 0.62 23.33 22.12
N VAL A 420 -0.05 22.19 22.33
CA VAL A 420 -0.14 21.08 21.35
C VAL A 420 -1.10 21.42 20.21
N LEU A 421 -2.10 22.27 20.46
CA LEU A 421 -3.20 22.56 19.54
C LEU A 421 -2.88 23.54 18.39
N LYS A 422 -1.65 24.07 18.30
CA LYS A 422 -1.29 25.11 17.31
C LYS A 422 -1.38 24.68 15.84
N ALA A 423 -1.39 23.38 15.54
CA ALA A 423 -1.39 22.88 14.16
C ALA A 423 -2.79 22.69 13.53
N SER A 424 -3.83 22.38 14.33
CA SER A 424 -5.14 21.93 13.81
C SER A 424 -6.24 22.98 13.99
N GLN A 425 -6.10 24.11 13.29
CA GLN A 425 -7.11 25.17 13.24
C GLN A 425 -8.18 24.87 12.18
N THR A 426 -9.45 25.18 12.52
CA THR A 426 -10.56 25.28 11.57
C THR A 426 -10.79 26.74 11.18
N VAL A 427 -11.59 27.01 10.13
CA VAL A 427 -12.04 28.37 9.78
C VAL A 427 -12.98 28.97 10.82
N ASN A 428 -13.79 28.17 11.52
CA ASN A 428 -14.72 28.64 12.55
C ASN A 428 -13.96 29.00 13.84
N LYS A 429 -13.92 30.29 14.20
CA LYS A 429 -13.14 30.76 15.35
C LYS A 429 -13.54 30.08 16.66
N TYR A 430 -14.82 29.72 16.83
CA TYR A 430 -15.29 29.16 18.09
C TYR A 430 -14.76 27.74 18.30
N GLY A 431 -14.70 26.93 17.23
CA GLY A 431 -14.09 25.59 17.24
C GLY A 431 -12.58 25.59 17.49
N ASN A 432 -11.92 26.75 17.39
CA ASN A 432 -10.51 26.91 17.78
C ASN A 432 -10.34 27.26 19.27
N GLN A 433 -11.25 28.07 19.82
CA GLN A 433 -11.08 28.81 21.08
C GLN A 433 -11.85 28.25 22.30
N TRP A 434 -12.99 27.57 22.11
CA TRP A 434 -13.90 27.22 23.21
C TRP A 434 -14.12 25.72 23.33
N TRP A 435 -14.48 25.27 24.53
CA TRP A 435 -15.00 23.92 24.78
C TRP A 435 -16.52 23.91 24.58
N PHE A 436 -17.11 22.73 24.34
CA PHE A 436 -18.53 22.58 24.04
C PHE A 436 -19.14 21.48 24.91
N CYS A 437 -20.26 21.73 25.58
CA CYS A 437 -20.95 20.69 26.36
C CYS A 437 -22.47 20.84 26.38
N GLN A 438 -23.18 19.74 26.61
CA GLN A 438 -24.59 19.75 26.99
C GLN A 438 -24.71 19.85 28.51
N ILE A 439 -25.47 20.82 29.00
CA ILE A 439 -25.78 20.95 30.43
C ILE A 439 -26.71 19.81 30.84
N ARG A 440 -26.31 19.00 31.83
CA ARG A 440 -27.11 17.87 32.35
C ARG A 440 -27.93 18.26 33.58
N TYR A 441 -27.36 19.07 34.47
CA TYR A 441 -28.03 19.66 35.65
C TYR A 441 -27.18 20.76 36.29
N PHE A 442 -27.78 21.56 37.15
CA PHE A 442 -27.08 22.55 37.98
C PHE A 442 -27.11 22.17 39.47
N PHE A 443 -26.13 22.65 40.25
CA PHE A 443 -26.04 22.40 41.70
C PHE A 443 -25.15 23.43 42.44
N GLU A 444 -25.00 23.30 43.75
CA GLU A 444 -24.08 24.12 44.57
C GLU A 444 -23.01 23.26 45.25
N LYS A 445 -21.75 23.71 45.16
CA LYS A 445 -20.58 23.06 45.75
C LYS A 445 -20.03 23.91 46.91
N PRO A 446 -19.85 23.35 48.13
CA PRO A 446 -19.26 24.10 49.24
C PRO A 446 -17.84 24.60 48.94
N SER A 447 -17.53 25.82 49.39
CA SER A 447 -16.23 26.47 49.22
C SER A 447 -15.83 27.23 50.50
N ARG A 448 -14.54 27.55 50.64
CA ARG A 448 -14.03 28.34 51.78
C ARG A 448 -14.63 29.76 51.89
N GLN A 449 -15.25 30.25 50.82
CA GLN A 449 -15.90 31.57 50.76
C GLN A 449 -17.45 31.48 50.65
N GLY A 450 -18.05 30.29 50.77
CA GLY A 450 -19.51 30.10 50.68
C GLY A 450 -19.90 28.89 49.82
N SER A 451 -20.72 29.11 48.80
CA SER A 451 -21.15 28.09 47.84
C SER A 451 -20.89 28.56 46.41
N ILE A 452 -20.19 27.75 45.62
CA ILE A 452 -20.00 27.99 44.19
C ILE A 452 -21.17 27.37 43.43
N LYS A 453 -21.74 28.11 42.48
CA LYS A 453 -22.80 27.62 41.59
C LYS A 453 -22.16 26.84 40.45
N MET A 454 -22.52 25.58 40.33
CA MET A 454 -21.94 24.62 39.40
C MET A 454 -22.99 24.09 38.42
N PHE A 455 -22.52 23.56 37.29
CA PHE A 455 -23.29 22.70 36.40
C PHE A 455 -22.49 21.46 36.03
N HIS A 456 -23.17 20.38 35.72
CA HIS A 456 -22.56 19.17 35.19
C HIS A 456 -22.71 19.15 33.67
N GLY A 457 -21.59 19.11 32.94
CA GLY A 457 -21.55 19.18 31.47
C GLY A 457 -21.12 17.85 30.85
N LEU A 458 -21.86 17.38 29.84
CA LEU A 458 -21.47 16.25 28.97
C LEU A 458 -20.75 16.81 27.74
N TRP A 459 -19.48 16.46 27.54
CA TRP A 459 -18.63 17.15 26.57
C TRP A 459 -18.86 16.74 25.11
N PHE A 460 -18.65 17.69 24.21
CA PHE A 460 -18.43 17.48 22.79
C PHE A 460 -17.03 17.98 22.41
N THR A 461 -16.42 17.32 21.44
CA THR A 461 -15.19 17.80 20.79
C THR A 461 -15.52 18.47 19.46
N HIS A 462 -14.87 19.59 19.14
CA HIS A 462 -14.98 20.16 17.79
C HIS A 462 -14.20 19.29 16.81
N GLY A 463 -14.71 19.08 15.60
CA GLY A 463 -14.13 18.14 14.64
C GLY A 463 -12.65 18.36 14.31
N SER A 464 -12.15 19.61 14.37
CA SER A 464 -10.73 19.93 14.21
C SER A 464 -9.80 19.54 15.36
N LYS A 465 -10.35 19.00 16.46
CA LYS A 465 -9.62 18.41 17.59
C LYS A 465 -9.59 16.87 17.51
N THR A 466 -10.40 16.26 16.65
CA THR A 466 -10.38 14.81 16.33
C THR A 466 -9.24 14.47 15.37
N LEU A 467 -9.07 13.19 14.99
CA LEU A 467 -8.17 12.78 13.90
C LEU A 467 -8.40 13.54 12.58
N LEU A 468 -9.62 14.02 12.29
CA LEU A 468 -9.91 14.76 11.05
C LEU A 468 -9.14 16.08 10.96
N GLN A 469 -8.92 16.75 12.11
CA GLN A 469 -8.19 18.02 12.19
C GLN A 469 -8.66 19.03 11.11
N GLU A 470 -7.77 19.49 10.25
CA GLU A 470 -8.01 20.46 9.17
C GLU A 470 -8.98 19.99 8.06
N THR A 471 -9.32 18.69 7.98
CA THR A 471 -10.29 18.19 6.99
C THR A 471 -11.73 18.08 7.53
N SER A 472 -11.98 18.44 8.80
CA SER A 472 -13.33 18.42 9.37
C SER A 472 -14.19 19.57 8.86
N HIS A 473 -15.49 19.34 8.71
CA HIS A 473 -16.48 20.42 8.59
C HIS A 473 -16.35 21.39 9.79
N SER A 474 -16.39 22.70 9.50
CA SER A 474 -16.28 23.85 10.40
C SER A 474 -17.41 24.00 11.44
N LYS A 475 -18.48 23.21 11.34
CA LYS A 475 -19.67 23.23 12.21
C LYS A 475 -19.94 21.88 12.91
N ALA A 476 -19.07 20.89 12.71
CA ALA A 476 -19.23 19.56 13.28
C ALA A 476 -18.71 19.48 14.72
N LEU A 477 -19.61 19.12 15.64
CA LEU A 477 -19.28 18.67 16.99
C LEU A 477 -19.50 17.16 17.08
N TYR A 478 -18.69 16.48 17.88
CA TYR A 478 -18.82 15.04 18.12
C TYR A 478 -18.95 14.76 19.61
N LEU A 479 -19.91 13.92 19.99
CA LEU A 479 -20.14 13.58 21.40
C LEU A 479 -18.96 12.78 21.95
N LEU A 480 -18.48 13.15 23.14
CA LEU A 480 -17.46 12.39 23.87
C LEU A 480 -18.08 11.49 24.95
N LYS A 481 -17.28 10.55 25.42
CA LYS A 481 -17.58 9.67 26.57
C LYS A 481 -17.17 10.27 27.93
N CYS A 482 -16.96 11.60 28.01
CA CYS A 482 -16.51 12.30 29.22
C CYS A 482 -17.49 13.42 29.66
N CYS A 483 -17.46 13.77 30.96
CA CYS A 483 -18.30 14.79 31.56
C CYS A 483 -17.71 15.33 32.87
N ASP A 484 -17.90 16.61 33.17
CA ASP A 484 -17.29 17.28 34.34
C ASP A 484 -18.20 18.30 35.03
N ASP A 485 -17.88 18.57 36.30
CA ASP A 485 -18.54 19.58 37.15
C ASP A 485 -17.86 20.95 36.99
N ASN A 486 -18.49 21.86 36.26
CA ASN A 486 -17.98 23.16 35.84
C ASN A 486 -18.64 24.32 36.60
N PRO A 487 -17.96 25.46 36.86
CA PRO A 487 -18.60 26.66 37.41
C PRO A 487 -19.63 27.26 36.43
N VAL A 488 -20.76 27.78 36.92
CA VAL A 488 -21.74 28.49 36.05
C VAL A 488 -21.16 29.77 35.45
N THR A 489 -20.08 30.32 36.03
CA THR A 489 -19.35 31.49 35.53
C THR A 489 -18.58 31.24 34.23
N SER A 490 -18.18 29.99 33.91
CA SER A 490 -17.42 29.70 32.68
C SER A 490 -18.29 29.52 31.42
N ILE A 491 -19.62 29.69 31.53
CA ILE A 491 -20.56 29.62 30.40
C ILE A 491 -20.46 30.91 29.56
N PHE A 492 -19.81 30.82 28.41
CA PHE A 492 -19.64 31.96 27.50
C PHE A 492 -20.93 32.31 26.75
N ARG A 493 -21.64 31.32 26.18
CA ARG A 493 -22.92 31.46 25.46
C ARG A 493 -23.56 30.12 25.16
N LYS A 494 -24.83 30.12 24.71
CA LYS A 494 -25.44 28.95 24.04
C LYS A 494 -25.00 28.80 22.58
N CYS A 495 -24.90 27.56 22.15
CA CYS A 495 -24.75 27.15 20.75
C CYS A 495 -26.12 27.04 20.07
N ASN A 496 -26.18 27.28 18.75
CA ASN A 496 -27.34 26.95 17.93
C ASN A 496 -27.18 25.49 17.49
N PHE A 497 -27.50 24.56 18.39
CA PHE A 497 -27.14 23.14 18.28
C PHE A 497 -28.27 22.26 17.73
N ARG A 498 -27.94 21.28 16.89
CA ARG A 498 -28.85 20.23 16.40
C ARG A 498 -28.20 18.84 16.40
N VAL A 499 -29.00 17.79 16.54
CA VAL A 499 -28.54 16.40 16.34
C VAL A 499 -29.00 15.94 14.97
N ALA A 500 -28.06 15.56 14.10
CA ALA A 500 -28.37 15.06 12.77
C ALA A 500 -28.96 13.64 12.89
N GLN A 501 -30.09 13.38 12.24
CA GLN A 501 -30.73 12.07 12.27
C GLN A 501 -29.96 11.06 11.40
N PRO A 502 -30.12 9.74 11.63
CA PRO A 502 -29.69 8.74 10.66
C PRO A 502 -30.30 9.03 9.28
N LEU A 503 -29.50 8.87 8.22
CA LEU A 503 -29.85 9.19 6.83
C LEU A 503 -30.05 10.68 6.50
N GLU A 504 -29.93 11.58 7.48
CA GLU A 504 -29.96 13.02 7.21
C GLU A 504 -28.65 13.46 6.53
N GLN A 505 -28.76 14.14 5.38
CA GLN A 505 -27.58 14.65 4.66
C GLN A 505 -26.87 15.73 5.48
N GLU A 506 -25.54 15.74 5.43
CA GLU A 506 -24.73 16.79 6.05
C GLU A 506 -24.98 18.15 5.37
N ILE A 507 -25.02 19.22 6.17
CA ILE A 507 -25.18 20.59 5.67
C ILE A 507 -23.91 21.02 4.92
N GLU A 508 -24.07 21.89 3.93
CA GLU A 508 -22.98 22.56 3.21
C GLU A 508 -22.06 23.35 4.16
N ASP A 509 -20.74 23.18 4.02
CA ASP A 509 -19.77 24.01 4.74
C ASP A 509 -19.59 25.36 4.03
N ASP A 510 -20.36 26.36 4.48
CA ASP A 510 -20.28 27.75 4.02
C ASP A 510 -19.00 28.49 4.46
N GLY A 511 -18.07 27.84 5.16
CA GLY A 511 -16.80 28.41 5.60
C GLY A 511 -16.93 29.52 6.66
N SER A 512 -18.12 29.73 7.25
CA SER A 512 -18.42 30.93 8.03
C SER A 512 -17.64 31.02 9.36
N HIS A 513 -16.59 31.84 9.37
CA HIS A 513 -15.70 32.09 10.51
C HIS A 513 -16.37 32.42 11.86
N ASN A 514 -17.60 32.94 11.83
CA ASN A 514 -18.33 33.49 12.97
C ASN A 514 -19.68 32.80 13.27
N SER A 515 -20.01 31.67 12.63
CA SER A 515 -21.28 30.96 12.86
C SER A 515 -21.37 30.37 14.28
N ASN A 516 -22.54 30.50 14.90
CA ASN A 516 -22.88 29.86 16.18
C ASN A 516 -23.57 28.50 15.99
N ASP A 517 -23.66 28.03 14.75
CA ASP A 517 -24.54 26.97 14.31
C ASP A 517 -23.73 25.69 14.19
N PHE A 518 -24.09 24.70 15.01
CA PHE A 518 -23.33 23.47 15.19
C PHE A 518 -24.26 22.28 15.10
N PHE A 519 -23.76 21.17 14.55
CA PHE A 519 -24.48 19.91 14.53
C PHE A 519 -23.62 18.78 15.09
N CYS A 520 -24.29 17.75 15.61
CA CYS A 520 -23.64 16.50 16.00
C CYS A 520 -24.28 15.32 15.28
N SER A 521 -23.46 14.53 14.58
CA SER A 521 -23.88 13.34 13.83
C SER A 521 -23.40 12.03 14.45
N HIS A 522 -22.30 12.04 15.22
CA HIS A 522 -21.65 10.85 15.75
C HIS A 522 -21.10 11.07 17.17
N LEU A 523 -20.98 9.97 17.91
CA LEU A 523 -20.09 9.86 19.06
C LEU A 523 -18.67 9.59 18.53
N TYR A 524 -17.67 10.32 19.05
CA TYR A 524 -16.26 10.06 18.73
C TYR A 524 -15.64 9.26 19.87
N ASP A 525 -15.19 8.05 19.54
CA ASP A 525 -14.36 7.24 20.44
C ASP A 525 -12.89 7.60 20.23
N GLU A 526 -12.29 8.12 21.29
CA GLU A 526 -10.98 8.74 21.30
C GLU A 526 -9.81 7.76 21.50
N ASP A 527 -10.11 6.52 21.94
CA ASP A 527 -9.12 5.48 22.27
C ASP A 527 -8.96 4.49 21.12
N ILE A 528 -10.08 4.08 20.49
CA ILE A 528 -10.04 3.27 19.27
C ILE A 528 -10.04 4.09 17.98
N VAL A 529 -10.30 5.41 18.06
CA VAL A 529 -10.37 6.31 16.91
C VAL A 529 -11.47 5.87 15.94
N ALA A 530 -12.71 5.99 16.41
CA ALA A 530 -13.91 5.62 15.69
C ALA A 530 -14.97 6.71 15.77
N PHE A 531 -15.78 6.85 14.72
CA PHE A 531 -17.02 7.63 14.74
C PHE A 531 -18.18 6.64 14.74
N LEU A 532 -18.94 6.63 15.83
CA LEU A 532 -19.99 5.66 16.15
C LEU A 532 -21.34 6.39 16.20
N ASP A 533 -22.44 5.64 16.10
CA ASP A 533 -23.75 6.28 16.26
C ASP A 533 -23.95 6.78 17.71
N ILE A 534 -24.79 7.79 17.88
CA ILE A 534 -25.07 8.37 19.19
C ILE A 534 -26.08 7.46 19.90
N PRO A 535 -25.76 6.91 21.09
CA PRO A 535 -26.72 6.05 21.80
C PRO A 535 -28.01 6.82 22.10
N PRO A 536 -29.22 6.26 21.85
CA PRO A 536 -30.48 7.02 21.91
C PRO A 536 -30.76 7.70 23.27
N SER A 537 -30.20 7.18 24.36
CA SER A 537 -30.31 7.73 25.71
C SER A 537 -29.29 8.85 26.02
N ALA A 538 -28.23 9.02 25.22
CA ALA A 538 -27.05 9.79 25.62
C ALA A 538 -27.32 11.30 25.75
N LEU A 539 -27.99 11.88 24.77
CA LEU A 539 -28.31 13.32 24.72
C LEU A 539 -29.68 13.67 25.32
N VAL A 540 -30.47 12.68 25.73
CA VAL A 540 -31.78 12.89 26.35
C VAL A 540 -31.62 13.43 27.76
N VAL A 541 -32.40 14.46 28.09
CA VAL A 541 -32.53 15.03 29.43
C VAL A 541 -34.03 15.06 29.78
N ASP A 542 -34.39 14.53 30.94
CA ASP A 542 -35.78 14.36 31.37
C ASP A 542 -36.03 15.09 32.69
N GLN A 543 -36.90 16.10 32.66
CA GLN A 543 -37.24 16.93 33.83
C GLN A 543 -37.98 16.15 34.93
N SER A 544 -38.60 15.01 34.59
CA SER A 544 -39.32 14.16 35.55
C SER A 544 -38.42 13.15 36.28
N LYS A 545 -37.16 12.96 35.84
CA LYS A 545 -36.22 11.98 36.39
C LYS A 545 -35.13 12.65 37.23
N PRO A 546 -34.59 11.96 38.26
CA PRO A 546 -33.54 12.54 39.10
C PRO A 546 -32.23 12.74 38.29
N PRO A 547 -31.56 13.90 38.42
CA PRO A 547 -30.52 14.34 37.46
C PRO A 547 -29.24 13.50 37.34
N LYS A 548 -29.08 12.43 38.14
CA LYS A 548 -27.88 11.57 38.09
C LYS A 548 -27.75 10.75 36.79
N SER A 549 -28.72 10.81 35.88
CA SER A 549 -28.66 10.17 34.55
C SER A 549 -27.79 10.95 33.56
N CYS A 550 -26.48 11.03 33.83
CA CYS A 550 -25.48 11.41 32.83
C CYS A 550 -24.92 10.15 32.14
N PHE A 551 -24.92 10.13 30.81
CA PHE A 551 -24.42 9.01 30.01
C PHE A 551 -22.96 8.67 30.32
N SER A 552 -22.09 9.68 30.34
CA SER A 552 -20.67 9.50 30.64
C SER A 552 -20.44 9.02 32.09
N CYS A 553 -21.21 9.49 33.08
CA CYS A 553 -21.12 8.94 34.44
C CYS A 553 -21.50 7.45 34.50
N ALA A 554 -22.55 7.04 33.78
CA ALA A 554 -22.95 5.63 33.72
C ALA A 554 -21.89 4.77 33.01
N TYR A 555 -21.39 5.23 31.87
CA TYR A 555 -20.30 4.58 31.12
C TYR A 555 -19.01 4.45 31.94
N LYS A 556 -18.66 5.48 32.73
CA LYS A 556 -17.50 5.41 33.62
C LYS A 556 -17.67 4.37 34.72
N VAL A 557 -18.85 4.30 35.37
CA VAL A 557 -19.14 3.25 36.37
C VAL A 557 -19.08 1.85 35.73
N GLU A 558 -19.54 1.69 34.50
CA GLU A 558 -19.42 0.43 33.75
C GLU A 558 -17.95 0.06 33.45
N GLN A 559 -17.11 1.04 33.06
CA GLN A 559 -15.66 0.78 32.89
C GLN A 559 -14.93 0.50 34.20
N ASP A 560 -15.25 1.23 35.28
CA ASP A 560 -14.68 0.99 36.62
C ASP A 560 -15.06 -0.43 37.10
N MET A 561 -16.31 -0.87 36.90
CA MET A 561 -16.76 -2.25 37.17
C MET A 561 -16.11 -3.32 36.28
N VAL A 562 -15.73 -2.99 35.04
CA VAL A 562 -14.95 -3.88 34.16
C VAL A 562 -13.47 -3.91 34.57
N ALA A 563 -12.95 -2.88 35.26
CA ALA A 563 -11.59 -2.88 35.78
C ALA A 563 -11.40 -3.80 37.00
N GLU A 564 -12.44 -3.97 37.83
CA GLU A 564 -12.39 -4.75 39.06
C GLU A 564 -12.39 -6.29 38.84
N ILE A 565 -11.87 -7.01 39.85
CA ILE A 565 -12.00 -8.47 39.97
C ILE A 565 -12.90 -8.75 41.17
N ILE A 566 -14.12 -9.22 40.89
CA ILE A 566 -15.16 -9.47 41.88
C ILE A 566 -15.21 -10.97 42.16
N SER A 567 -15.17 -11.38 43.42
CA SER A 567 -15.20 -12.79 43.84
C SER A 567 -16.50 -13.09 44.58
N GLU A 568 -17.24 -14.08 44.11
CA GLU A 568 -18.53 -14.53 44.67
C GLU A 568 -18.45 -16.04 45.01
N PRO A 569 -19.41 -16.61 45.77
CA PRO A 569 -19.30 -17.99 46.25
C PRO A 569 -19.18 -19.06 45.15
N ASP A 570 -19.86 -18.87 44.02
CA ASP A 570 -19.95 -19.85 42.92
C ASP A 570 -19.30 -19.38 41.61
N GLN A 571 -18.88 -18.10 41.52
CA GLN A 571 -18.29 -17.48 40.32
C GLN A 571 -17.22 -16.45 40.69
N ILE A 572 -16.27 -16.23 39.78
CA ILE A 572 -15.37 -15.07 39.81
C ILE A 572 -15.60 -14.24 38.55
N ILE A 573 -15.70 -12.93 38.70
CA ILE A 573 -15.81 -11.99 37.58
C ILE A 573 -14.44 -11.36 37.36
N VAL A 574 -13.84 -11.60 36.20
CA VAL A 574 -12.58 -10.98 35.76
C VAL A 574 -12.86 -10.23 34.47
N HIS A 575 -12.58 -8.92 34.47
CA HIS A 575 -12.76 -8.05 33.30
C HIS A 575 -14.17 -8.11 32.67
N GLY A 576 -15.20 -8.15 33.52
CA GLY A 576 -16.60 -8.26 33.10
C GLY A 576 -16.96 -9.59 32.42
N ILE A 577 -16.19 -10.66 32.64
CA ILE A 577 -16.54 -12.04 32.26
C ILE A 577 -16.69 -12.83 33.56
N SER A 578 -17.79 -13.56 33.72
CA SER A 578 -17.96 -14.53 34.81
C SER A 578 -17.33 -15.88 34.44
N TYR A 579 -16.66 -16.50 35.42
CA TYR A 579 -16.02 -17.80 35.32
C TYR A 579 -16.44 -18.68 36.51
N HIS A 580 -16.82 -19.93 36.23
CA HIS A 580 -17.33 -20.88 37.21
C HIS A 580 -16.39 -22.08 37.38
N VAL A 581 -16.66 -22.92 38.38
CA VAL A 581 -16.00 -24.22 38.49
C VAL A 581 -16.36 -25.12 37.30
N ASN A 582 -15.37 -25.84 36.77
CA ASN A 582 -15.38 -26.64 35.54
C ASN A 582 -15.41 -25.86 34.21
N ASP A 583 -15.41 -24.51 34.20
CA ASP A 583 -15.14 -23.75 32.97
C ASP A 583 -13.70 -23.98 32.46
N PHE A 584 -13.52 -23.86 31.15
CA PHE A 584 -12.20 -23.90 30.51
C PHE A 584 -11.79 -22.49 30.10
N ILE A 585 -10.52 -22.15 30.34
CA ILE A 585 -10.00 -20.79 30.22
C ILE A 585 -8.66 -20.73 29.50
N PHE A 586 -8.44 -19.61 28.81
CA PHE A 586 -7.13 -19.17 28.35
C PHE A 586 -6.36 -18.52 29.50
N ILE A 587 -5.08 -18.86 29.60
CA ILE A 587 -4.21 -18.47 30.70
C ILE A 587 -2.95 -17.81 30.13
N HIS A 588 -2.63 -16.59 30.55
CA HIS A 588 -1.36 -15.96 30.20
C HIS A 588 -0.17 -16.76 30.80
N PRO A 589 0.86 -17.08 29.98
CA PRO A 589 2.15 -17.59 30.48
C PRO A 589 2.75 -16.68 31.56
N GLU A 590 3.64 -17.23 32.40
CA GLU A 590 4.39 -16.42 33.38
C GLU A 590 5.10 -15.24 32.67
N PRO A 591 5.25 -14.05 33.29
CA PRO A 591 6.00 -12.95 32.68
C PRO A 591 7.45 -13.28 32.30
N SER A 592 8.05 -14.30 32.94
CA SER A 592 9.38 -14.83 32.60
C SER A 592 9.40 -15.76 31.36
N SER A 593 8.25 -16.00 30.72
CA SER A 593 8.10 -16.88 29.56
C SER A 593 8.23 -16.10 28.25
N ALA A 594 9.16 -16.53 27.38
CA ALA A 594 9.23 -16.05 26.00
C ALA A 594 8.05 -16.50 25.11
N SER A 595 7.25 -17.48 25.55
CA SER A 595 6.07 -17.94 24.80
C SER A 595 4.96 -16.88 24.79
N LYS A 596 4.41 -16.62 23.60
CA LYS A 596 3.17 -15.86 23.39
C LYS A 596 1.95 -16.75 23.15
N LEU A 597 2.11 -18.07 23.16
CA LEU A 597 1.00 -19.02 23.08
C LEU A 597 0.31 -19.12 24.44
N LEU A 598 -1.01 -18.86 24.48
CA LEU A 598 -1.81 -18.97 25.69
C LEU A 598 -1.83 -20.41 26.21
N GLY A 599 -1.77 -20.57 27.54
CA GLY A 599 -2.10 -21.81 28.20
C GLY A 599 -3.60 -22.09 28.13
N ILE A 600 -3.99 -23.36 28.29
CA ILE A 600 -5.39 -23.75 28.45
C ILE A 600 -5.49 -24.60 29.72
N GLY A 601 -6.49 -24.31 30.56
CA GLY A 601 -6.76 -25.08 31.77
C GLY A 601 -8.25 -25.09 32.12
N GLN A 602 -8.64 -26.07 32.93
CA GLN A 602 -9.98 -26.15 33.51
C GLN A 602 -9.97 -25.65 34.95
N ILE A 603 -10.93 -24.80 35.33
CA ILE A 603 -11.11 -24.33 36.70
C ILE A 603 -11.60 -25.50 37.58
N ILE A 604 -10.92 -25.74 38.70
CA ILE A 604 -11.27 -26.79 39.68
C ILE A 604 -11.64 -26.22 41.07
N LYS A 605 -11.26 -24.98 41.39
CA LYS A 605 -11.69 -24.24 42.59
C LYS A 605 -11.45 -22.74 42.38
N LEU A 606 -12.37 -21.91 42.87
CA LEU A 606 -12.23 -20.45 43.01
C LEU A 606 -11.84 -20.10 44.47
N ASP A 607 -11.00 -19.09 44.67
CA ASP A 607 -10.43 -18.75 45.99
C ASP A 607 -10.02 -17.27 46.08
N GLU A 608 -10.97 -16.37 46.38
CA GLU A 608 -10.81 -14.90 46.33
C GLU A 608 -10.27 -14.42 44.96
N HIS A 609 -9.03 -13.96 44.90
CA HIS A 609 -8.34 -13.52 43.67
C HIS A 609 -7.46 -14.62 43.04
N LYS A 610 -7.59 -15.88 43.49
CA LYS A 610 -6.84 -17.03 42.99
C LYS A 610 -7.78 -18.05 42.36
N VAL A 611 -7.29 -18.68 41.29
CA VAL A 611 -8.02 -19.71 40.56
C VAL A 611 -7.16 -20.97 40.49
N HIS A 612 -7.68 -22.07 41.03
CA HIS A 612 -7.06 -23.37 40.90
C HIS A 612 -7.46 -23.97 39.56
N VAL A 613 -6.47 -24.36 38.75
CA VAL A 613 -6.68 -24.88 37.39
C VAL A 613 -6.01 -26.24 37.21
N THR A 614 -6.62 -27.13 36.45
CA THR A 614 -5.93 -28.31 35.87
C THR A 614 -5.50 -27.96 34.45
N LEU A 615 -4.20 -27.96 34.19
CA LEU A 615 -3.66 -27.61 32.87
C LEU A 615 -3.91 -28.73 31.85
N LEU A 616 -4.26 -28.33 30.63
CA LEU A 616 -4.33 -29.21 29.47
C LEU A 616 -3.01 -29.19 28.70
N GLY A 617 -2.67 -30.30 28.06
CA GLY A 617 -1.59 -30.39 27.07
C GLY A 617 -2.14 -30.29 25.64
N ARG A 618 -1.33 -29.80 24.71
CA ARG A 618 -1.71 -29.68 23.29
C ARG A 618 -1.26 -30.92 22.52
N TYR A 619 -2.11 -31.46 21.67
CA TYR A 619 -1.80 -32.69 20.93
C TYR A 619 -0.58 -32.53 20.00
N ASP A 620 -0.38 -31.34 19.45
CA ASP A 620 0.83 -31.00 18.67
C ASP A 620 2.14 -31.24 19.45
N ASP A 621 2.18 -31.02 20.78
CA ASP A 621 3.36 -31.30 21.62
C ASP A 621 3.70 -32.80 21.64
N TYR A 622 2.67 -33.65 21.55
CA TYR A 622 2.80 -35.10 21.48
C TYR A 622 3.24 -35.53 20.07
N VAL A 623 2.60 -35.01 19.01
CA VAL A 623 2.95 -35.35 17.62
C VAL A 623 4.39 -34.97 17.30
N ALA A 624 4.85 -33.79 17.74
CA ALA A 624 6.24 -33.36 17.61
C ALA A 624 7.20 -34.36 18.28
N TYR A 625 6.96 -34.70 19.56
CA TYR A 625 7.79 -35.66 20.28
C TYR A 625 7.82 -37.06 19.63
N GLN A 626 6.68 -37.58 19.16
CA GLN A 626 6.66 -38.87 18.47
C GLN A 626 7.45 -38.85 17.15
N ARG A 627 7.45 -37.73 16.42
CA ARG A 627 8.23 -37.54 15.18
C ARG A 627 9.73 -37.43 15.48
N GLU A 628 10.12 -36.74 16.56
CA GLU A 628 11.52 -36.68 17.03
C GLU A 628 12.08 -38.07 17.39
N GLN A 629 11.29 -38.90 18.08
CA GLN A 629 11.73 -40.22 18.56
C GLN A 629 11.61 -41.33 17.50
N SER A 630 10.96 -41.09 16.35
CA SER A 630 10.70 -42.14 15.34
C SER A 630 10.56 -41.57 13.92
N PHE A 631 11.66 -41.66 13.16
CA PHE A 631 11.80 -41.21 11.76
C PHE A 631 10.64 -41.60 10.81
N ASN A 632 9.96 -42.72 11.06
CA ASN A 632 8.92 -43.27 10.17
C ASN A 632 7.47 -42.96 10.61
N ASN A 633 7.21 -42.24 11.72
CA ASN A 633 5.86 -42.10 12.29
C ASN A 633 4.98 -41.03 11.59
N GLN A 634 5.00 -41.01 10.25
CA GLN A 634 4.31 -40.04 9.39
C GLN A 634 2.76 -40.15 9.42
N THR A 635 2.23 -41.18 10.08
CA THR A 635 0.79 -41.41 10.30
C THR A 635 0.14 -40.42 11.28
N LEU A 636 0.93 -39.78 12.15
CA LEU A 636 0.43 -38.84 13.15
C LEU A 636 0.28 -37.43 12.56
N ILE A 637 -0.95 -37.04 12.24
CA ILE A 637 -1.33 -35.70 11.77
C ILE A 637 -1.36 -34.72 12.95
N TYR A 638 -0.89 -33.49 12.75
CA TYR A 638 -0.99 -32.39 13.73
C TYR A 638 -2.43 -31.86 13.83
N ASP A 639 -2.88 -31.59 15.05
CA ASP A 639 -4.24 -31.10 15.36
C ASP A 639 -4.16 -30.10 16.52
N GLU A 640 -4.07 -28.82 16.14
CA GLU A 640 -3.99 -27.67 17.03
C GLU A 640 -5.22 -27.48 17.94
N ARG A 641 -6.37 -28.08 17.57
CA ARG A 641 -7.65 -27.99 18.30
C ARG A 641 -7.86 -29.18 19.23
N ARG A 642 -6.99 -30.19 19.19
CA ARG A 642 -7.02 -31.34 20.10
C ARG A 642 -6.14 -31.13 21.34
N LEU A 643 -6.73 -31.39 22.50
CA LEU A 643 -6.10 -31.29 23.81
C LEU A 643 -6.09 -32.65 24.53
N TYR A 644 -5.32 -32.75 25.61
CA TYR A 644 -5.35 -33.88 26.54
C TYR A 644 -5.23 -33.41 27.99
N PHE A 645 -5.83 -34.13 28.93
CA PHE A 645 -5.64 -33.85 30.36
C PHE A 645 -4.21 -34.16 30.79
N ARG A 646 -3.55 -33.25 31.52
CA ARG A 646 -2.16 -33.41 31.96
C ARG A 646 -2.01 -33.88 33.42
N HIS A 647 -3.12 -34.02 34.15
CA HIS A 647 -3.18 -34.25 35.60
C HIS A 647 -2.24 -33.34 36.44
N LYS A 648 -1.89 -32.15 35.93
CA LYS A 648 -1.09 -31.15 36.63
C LYS A 648 -1.99 -29.98 37.01
N SER A 649 -2.29 -29.85 38.29
CA SER A 649 -2.91 -28.66 38.84
C SER A 649 -1.90 -27.53 39.04
N LEU A 650 -2.38 -26.30 38.98
CA LEU A 650 -1.67 -25.05 39.22
C LEU A 650 -2.62 -24.10 39.97
N VAL A 651 -2.08 -23.18 40.76
CA VAL A 651 -2.83 -22.01 41.26
C VAL A 651 -2.33 -20.81 40.48
N ILE A 652 -3.23 -20.09 39.82
CA ILE A 652 -2.95 -18.83 39.13
C ILE A 652 -3.64 -17.67 39.85
N SER A 653 -3.13 -16.47 39.64
CA SER A 653 -3.84 -15.23 40.00
C SER A 653 -4.90 -14.92 38.93
N ALA A 654 -6.02 -14.33 39.34
CA ALA A 654 -7.20 -14.13 38.48
C ALA A 654 -6.93 -13.21 37.26
N ASP A 655 -6.04 -12.22 37.41
CA ASP A 655 -5.54 -11.33 36.35
C ASP A 655 -4.89 -12.05 35.16
N ARG A 656 -4.52 -13.33 35.31
CA ARG A 656 -3.90 -14.12 34.23
C ARG A 656 -4.92 -14.80 33.31
N ILE A 657 -6.21 -14.59 33.53
CA ILE A 657 -7.29 -15.19 32.75
C ILE A 657 -7.62 -14.26 31.57
N ASP A 658 -7.24 -14.71 30.36
CA ASP A 658 -7.39 -13.94 29.11
C ASP A 658 -8.81 -14.07 28.50
N GLY A 659 -9.52 -15.15 28.83
CA GLY A 659 -10.87 -15.42 28.32
C GLY A 659 -11.35 -16.85 28.56
N LEU A 660 -12.64 -17.10 28.30
CA LEU A 660 -13.21 -18.45 28.22
C LEU A 660 -12.75 -19.16 26.93
N CYS A 661 -12.74 -20.50 26.96
CA CYS A 661 -12.63 -21.34 25.77
C CYS A 661 -13.52 -22.58 25.89
N TYR A 662 -13.90 -23.18 24.76
CA TYR A 662 -14.93 -24.22 24.73
C TYR A 662 -14.31 -25.58 24.45
N VAL A 663 -13.99 -26.34 25.50
CA VAL A 663 -13.48 -27.71 25.40
C VAL A 663 -14.62 -28.70 25.54
N PHE A 664 -14.69 -29.73 24.69
CA PHE A 664 -15.69 -30.80 24.81
C PHE A 664 -15.10 -32.20 24.58
N PHE A 665 -15.69 -33.23 25.22
CA PHE A 665 -15.32 -34.63 24.99
C PHE A 665 -15.91 -35.13 23.66
N LEU A 666 -15.07 -35.42 22.67
CA LEU A 666 -15.51 -35.87 21.34
C LEU A 666 -14.65 -37.02 20.79
N THR A 667 -15.31 -38.05 20.26
CA THR A 667 -14.69 -39.21 19.58
C THR A 667 -15.20 -39.43 18.16
N ASP A 668 -16.26 -38.73 17.75
CA ASP A 668 -16.86 -38.81 16.41
C ASP A 668 -16.28 -37.72 15.50
N GLU A 669 -15.73 -38.12 14.34
CA GLU A 669 -15.11 -37.18 13.41
C GLU A 669 -16.07 -36.11 12.87
N THR A 670 -17.34 -36.43 12.65
CA THR A 670 -18.30 -35.47 12.08
C THR A 670 -18.62 -34.37 13.07
N LYS A 671 -18.80 -34.75 14.35
CA LYS A 671 -19.00 -33.82 15.46
C LYS A 671 -17.74 -33.00 15.75
N ILE A 672 -16.55 -33.59 15.69
CA ILE A 672 -15.28 -32.86 15.80
C ILE A 672 -15.19 -31.81 14.69
N LYS A 673 -15.42 -32.19 13.43
CA LYS A 673 -15.35 -31.30 12.26
C LYS A 673 -16.38 -30.17 12.29
N ALA A 674 -17.56 -30.39 12.89
CA ALA A 674 -18.54 -29.34 13.13
C ALA A 674 -18.09 -28.39 14.26
N TRP A 675 -17.68 -28.95 15.40
CA TRP A 675 -17.27 -28.23 16.61
C TRP A 675 -16.09 -27.28 16.37
N VAL A 676 -15.03 -27.75 15.69
CA VAL A 676 -13.79 -26.97 15.52
C VAL A 676 -13.82 -25.93 14.38
N LYS A 677 -14.94 -25.78 13.66
CA LYS A 677 -15.18 -24.63 12.75
C LYS A 677 -15.25 -23.31 13.50
N LEU A 678 -15.73 -23.36 14.74
CA LEU A 678 -15.92 -22.21 15.60
C LEU A 678 -14.59 -21.82 16.25
N ASP A 679 -14.43 -20.52 16.50
CA ASP A 679 -13.23 -20.01 17.15
C ASP A 679 -13.27 -20.34 18.65
N ASP A 680 -12.09 -20.47 19.26
CA ASP A 680 -11.90 -20.85 20.67
C ASP A 680 -12.50 -22.19 21.11
N HIS A 681 -13.03 -22.97 20.16
CA HIS A 681 -13.51 -24.34 20.37
C HIS A 681 -12.38 -25.37 20.22
N PHE A 682 -12.26 -26.26 21.19
CA PHE A 682 -11.26 -27.33 21.29
C PHE A 682 -11.93 -28.64 21.69
N TYR A 683 -11.28 -29.78 21.48
CA TYR A 683 -11.81 -31.07 21.92
C TYR A 683 -10.73 -31.92 22.59
N LEU A 684 -11.17 -32.86 23.42
CA LEU A 684 -10.31 -33.90 23.98
C LEU A 684 -11.00 -35.26 24.02
N ASN A 685 -10.19 -36.30 24.13
CA ASN A 685 -10.61 -37.69 24.36
C ASN A 685 -9.49 -38.53 25.00
N GLN A 686 -8.42 -37.87 25.47
CA GLN A 686 -7.20 -38.51 25.97
C GLN A 686 -6.62 -37.77 27.19
N THR A 687 -5.81 -38.48 27.95
CA THR A 687 -5.04 -37.99 29.10
C THR A 687 -3.61 -38.52 29.05
N GLY A 688 -2.69 -37.85 29.76
CA GLY A 688 -1.33 -38.33 29.97
C GLY A 688 -0.29 -37.22 29.80
N SER A 689 0.63 -37.41 28.86
CA SER A 689 1.78 -36.53 28.64
C SER A 689 2.19 -36.50 27.17
N ARG A 690 3.05 -35.53 26.80
CA ARG A 690 3.68 -35.48 25.47
C ARG A 690 4.42 -36.77 25.05
N LYS A 691 4.72 -37.68 25.99
CA LYS A 691 5.35 -38.98 25.69
C LYS A 691 4.34 -40.09 25.39
N HIS A 692 3.24 -40.14 26.12
CA HIS A 692 2.25 -41.22 26.07
C HIS A 692 0.86 -40.67 26.42
N LEU A 693 -0.14 -41.06 25.62
CA LEU A 693 -1.54 -40.67 25.77
C LEU A 693 -2.43 -41.92 25.87
N TYR A 694 -3.43 -41.85 26.73
CA TYR A 694 -4.39 -42.92 27.01
C TYR A 694 -5.82 -42.40 26.81
N PRO A 695 -6.79 -43.22 26.39
CA PRO A 695 -8.19 -42.80 26.30
C PRO A 695 -8.75 -42.37 27.66
N VAL A 696 -9.58 -41.32 27.65
CA VAL A 696 -10.34 -40.83 28.83
C VAL A 696 -11.75 -41.42 28.79
N LYS A 697 -12.31 -41.78 29.95
CA LYS A 697 -13.74 -42.15 30.00
C LYS A 697 -14.61 -40.91 29.97
N LYS A 698 -15.78 -40.97 29.34
CA LYS A 698 -16.70 -39.83 29.28
C LYS A 698 -17.06 -39.31 30.68
N ASP A 699 -17.20 -40.20 31.65
CA ASP A 699 -17.59 -39.87 33.04
C ASP A 699 -16.47 -39.18 33.84
N GLU A 700 -15.24 -39.13 33.30
CA GLU A 700 -14.10 -38.39 33.85
C GLU A 700 -14.03 -36.95 33.30
N PHE A 701 -14.93 -36.57 32.37
CA PHE A 701 -15.00 -35.22 31.78
C PHE A 701 -16.12 -34.39 32.43
N ALA A 702 -15.73 -33.41 33.26
CA ALA A 702 -16.60 -32.36 33.75
C ALA A 702 -16.55 -31.11 32.84
N PHE A 703 -17.61 -30.30 32.88
CA PHE A 703 -17.69 -28.96 32.28
C PHE A 703 -18.75 -28.14 33.03
N CYS A 704 -18.80 -26.82 32.85
CA CYS A 704 -19.85 -25.99 33.43
C CYS A 704 -21.13 -26.04 32.57
N GLU A 705 -22.21 -26.62 33.11
CA GLU A 705 -23.47 -26.81 32.37
C GLU A 705 -24.15 -25.47 32.03
N SER A 706 -24.14 -24.48 32.92
CA SER A 706 -24.78 -23.17 32.67
C SER A 706 -24.09 -22.41 31.52
N CYS A 707 -22.75 -22.40 31.51
CA CYS A 707 -21.94 -21.82 30.44
C CYS A 707 -22.12 -22.57 29.12
N TYR A 708 -22.08 -23.91 29.13
CA TYR A 708 -22.31 -24.72 27.94
C TYR A 708 -23.71 -24.52 27.34
N GLN A 709 -24.75 -24.41 28.18
CA GLN A 709 -26.11 -24.11 27.73
C GLN A 709 -26.25 -22.67 27.22
N ALA A 710 -25.46 -21.71 27.71
CA ALA A 710 -25.43 -20.35 27.17
C ALA A 710 -24.79 -20.30 25.76
N ASP A 711 -23.64 -20.96 25.59
CA ASP A 711 -23.00 -21.16 24.29
C ASP A 711 -23.91 -21.92 23.30
N LEU A 712 -24.58 -22.99 23.76
CA LEU A 712 -25.53 -23.74 22.93
C LEU A 712 -26.69 -22.86 22.44
N ARG A 713 -27.27 -22.01 23.31
CA ARG A 713 -28.31 -21.05 22.91
C ARG A 713 -27.77 -20.03 21.90
N ALA A 714 -26.57 -19.47 22.13
CA ALA A 714 -25.95 -18.53 21.20
C ALA A 714 -25.74 -19.15 19.82
N ARG A 715 -25.19 -20.38 19.75
CA ARG A 715 -24.99 -21.13 18.49
C ARG A 715 -26.31 -21.45 17.79
N GLN A 716 -27.34 -21.86 18.54
CA GLN A 716 -28.70 -22.04 17.99
C GLN A 716 -29.28 -20.73 17.45
N HIS A 717 -28.91 -19.57 18.02
CA HIS A 717 -29.34 -18.27 17.51
C HIS A 717 -28.65 -17.91 16.18
N VAL A 718 -27.35 -18.19 16.04
CA VAL A 718 -26.64 -18.08 14.75
C VAL A 718 -27.26 -18.99 13.69
N GLU A 719 -27.53 -20.25 14.04
CA GLU A 719 -28.18 -21.22 13.13
C GLU A 719 -29.59 -20.76 12.71
N ARG A 720 -30.39 -20.23 13.64
CA ARG A 720 -31.71 -19.65 13.35
C ARG A 720 -31.59 -18.44 12.42
N PHE A 721 -30.70 -17.49 12.72
CA PHE A 721 -30.46 -16.31 11.88
C PHE A 721 -30.15 -16.70 10.43
N LEU A 722 -29.24 -17.66 10.21
CA LEU A 722 -28.83 -18.14 8.90
C LEU A 722 -29.92 -18.96 8.16
N GLN A 723 -30.95 -19.42 8.88
CA GLN A 723 -32.12 -20.10 8.28
C GLN A 723 -33.24 -19.11 7.92
N THR A 724 -33.39 -18.00 8.65
CA THR A 724 -34.48 -17.04 8.45
C THR A 724 -34.08 -15.81 7.61
N ASN A 725 -32.80 -15.50 7.48
CA ASN A 725 -32.30 -14.30 6.78
C ASN A 725 -31.48 -14.67 5.53
N SER A 726 -31.56 -13.84 4.50
CA SER A 726 -30.68 -13.95 3.34
C SER A 726 -29.27 -13.42 3.64
N LYS A 727 -28.25 -13.99 2.97
CA LYS A 727 -26.90 -13.40 2.91
C LYS A 727 -26.96 -11.99 2.32
N LEU A 728 -26.02 -11.13 2.71
CA LEU A 728 -25.88 -9.78 2.15
C LEU A 728 -25.43 -9.84 0.69
N ILE A 729 -26.07 -9.07 -0.18
CA ILE A 729 -25.66 -8.91 -1.58
C ILE A 729 -24.39 -8.08 -1.65
N GLY A 730 -23.28 -8.75 -2.01
CA GLY A 730 -21.95 -8.15 -2.09
C GLY A 730 -21.58 -7.63 -3.48
N MET A 731 -20.93 -6.45 -3.52
CA MET A 731 -20.19 -5.93 -4.66
C MET A 731 -18.71 -5.72 -4.30
N GLU A 732 -17.81 -6.44 -4.97
CA GLU A 732 -16.36 -6.34 -4.77
C GLU A 732 -15.70 -5.43 -5.83
N LEU A 733 -15.11 -4.32 -5.40
CA LEU A 733 -14.41 -3.35 -6.24
C LEU A 733 -12.90 -3.60 -6.20
N PHE A 734 -12.24 -3.54 -7.36
CA PHE A 734 -10.80 -3.86 -7.51
C PHE A 734 -10.49 -5.30 -7.04
N SER A 735 -11.40 -6.21 -7.36
CA SER A 735 -11.49 -7.57 -6.80
C SER A 735 -10.30 -8.49 -7.13
N GLY A 736 -9.49 -8.13 -8.14
CA GLY A 736 -8.29 -8.88 -8.52
C GLY A 736 -8.61 -10.34 -8.81
N ALA A 737 -7.95 -11.23 -8.08
CA ALA A 737 -8.11 -12.68 -8.21
C ALA A 737 -9.09 -13.29 -7.18
N GLY A 738 -9.88 -12.48 -6.48
CA GLY A 738 -10.96 -12.93 -5.60
C GLY A 738 -10.57 -13.40 -4.21
N GLY A 739 -9.36 -13.09 -3.73
CA GLY A 739 -8.91 -13.50 -2.39
C GLY A 739 -9.65 -12.81 -1.22
N LEU A 740 -10.25 -11.63 -1.44
CA LEU A 740 -11.11 -10.96 -0.46
C LEU A 740 -12.54 -11.51 -0.56
N GLY A 741 -13.16 -11.52 -1.75
CA GLY A 741 -14.46 -12.15 -2.01
C GLY A 741 -14.57 -13.60 -1.54
N THR A 742 -13.60 -14.46 -1.86
CA THR A 742 -13.56 -15.86 -1.39
C THR A 742 -13.65 -15.96 0.14
N GLY A 743 -12.96 -15.07 0.88
CA GLY A 743 -13.06 -15.07 2.35
C GLY A 743 -14.42 -14.58 2.85
N MET A 744 -15.02 -13.60 2.19
CA MET A 744 -16.35 -13.10 2.53
C MET A 744 -17.44 -14.14 2.24
N ASP A 745 -17.43 -14.79 1.07
CA ASP A 745 -18.35 -15.87 0.70
C ASP A 745 -18.26 -17.06 1.70
N LEU A 746 -17.03 -17.43 2.10
CA LEU A 746 -16.77 -18.48 3.10
C LEU A 746 -17.24 -18.15 4.53
N SER A 747 -17.65 -16.92 4.81
CA SER A 747 -18.21 -16.56 6.12
C SER A 747 -19.64 -17.03 6.32
N ASP A 748 -20.31 -17.43 5.23
CA ASP A 748 -21.75 -17.69 5.14
C ASP A 748 -22.68 -16.48 5.36
N PHE A 749 -22.15 -15.26 5.58
CA PHE A 749 -22.96 -14.04 5.71
C PHE A 749 -23.05 -13.18 4.43
N VAL A 750 -22.17 -13.41 3.45
CA VAL A 750 -22.08 -12.63 2.20
C VAL A 750 -22.32 -13.54 0.98
N ASP A 751 -22.96 -12.97 -0.04
CA ASP A 751 -23.17 -13.53 -1.38
C ASP A 751 -22.62 -12.54 -2.41
N THR A 752 -21.37 -12.73 -2.84
CA THR A 752 -20.68 -11.78 -3.73
C THR A 752 -21.20 -11.91 -5.16
N ARG A 753 -22.27 -11.17 -5.49
CA ARG A 753 -22.94 -11.22 -6.80
C ARG A 753 -22.27 -10.40 -7.88
N TYR A 754 -21.54 -9.35 -7.52
CA TYR A 754 -20.91 -8.45 -8.48
C TYR A 754 -19.44 -8.25 -8.14
N ALA A 755 -18.56 -8.32 -9.14
CA ALA A 755 -17.14 -8.02 -8.98
C ALA A 755 -16.64 -7.14 -10.14
N ILE A 756 -15.87 -6.11 -9.83
CA ILE A 756 -15.25 -5.22 -10.83
C ILE A 756 -13.73 -5.41 -10.78
N GLU A 757 -13.12 -5.68 -11.92
CA GLU A 757 -11.67 -5.87 -12.04
C GLU A 757 -11.13 -5.46 -13.41
N PHE A 758 -10.17 -4.54 -13.44
CA PHE A 758 -9.68 -3.95 -14.68
C PHE A 758 -8.73 -4.90 -15.45
N SER A 759 -8.02 -5.81 -14.77
CA SER A 759 -7.15 -6.85 -15.35
C SER A 759 -7.92 -8.00 -15.99
N PRO A 760 -7.75 -8.25 -17.31
CA PRO A 760 -8.35 -9.40 -18.00
C PRO A 760 -7.95 -10.76 -17.42
N SER A 761 -6.70 -10.90 -16.96
CA SER A 761 -6.24 -12.17 -16.37
C SER A 761 -6.86 -12.42 -15.00
N ALA A 762 -6.94 -11.38 -14.16
CA ALA A 762 -7.49 -11.49 -12.82
C ALA A 762 -9.03 -11.65 -12.85
N ALA A 763 -9.74 -10.88 -13.69
CA ALA A 763 -11.18 -11.03 -13.91
C ALA A 763 -11.57 -12.42 -14.44
N LYS A 764 -10.75 -13.01 -15.33
CA LYS A 764 -10.93 -14.42 -15.76
C LYS A 764 -10.78 -15.39 -14.59
N THR A 765 -9.74 -15.25 -13.78
CA THR A 765 -9.55 -16.05 -12.54
C THR A 765 -10.75 -15.91 -11.62
N TYR A 766 -11.27 -14.70 -11.41
CA TYR A 766 -12.46 -14.49 -10.59
C TYR A 766 -13.65 -15.30 -11.13
N LYS A 767 -14.07 -15.05 -12.38
CA LYS A 767 -15.22 -15.75 -12.99
C LYS A 767 -15.01 -17.26 -13.13
N ARG A 768 -13.75 -17.73 -13.21
CA ARG A 768 -13.39 -19.15 -13.29
C ARG A 768 -13.63 -19.91 -11.98
N ASN A 769 -13.46 -19.26 -10.84
CA ASN A 769 -13.63 -19.85 -9.51
C ASN A 769 -14.99 -19.47 -8.87
N HIS A 770 -15.54 -18.29 -9.21
CA HIS A 770 -16.86 -17.80 -8.79
C HIS A 770 -17.80 -17.70 -10.01
N PRO A 771 -18.37 -18.81 -10.51
CA PRO A 771 -19.17 -18.80 -11.75
C PRO A 771 -20.49 -18.02 -11.62
N HIS A 772 -21.02 -17.89 -10.40
CA HIS A 772 -22.28 -17.20 -10.10
C HIS A 772 -22.14 -15.67 -9.96
N THR A 773 -20.94 -15.18 -9.63
CA THR A 773 -20.64 -13.73 -9.57
C THR A 773 -20.55 -13.15 -10.98
N GLU A 774 -21.18 -12.00 -11.24
CA GLU A 774 -21.00 -11.29 -12.50
C GLU A 774 -19.79 -10.35 -12.44
N VAL A 775 -18.88 -10.52 -13.42
CA VAL A 775 -17.52 -9.96 -13.35
C VAL A 775 -17.31 -8.94 -14.46
N TYR A 776 -17.37 -7.67 -14.08
CA TYR A 776 -17.23 -6.52 -14.99
C TYR A 776 -15.74 -6.23 -15.23
N CYS A 777 -15.21 -6.68 -16.37
CA CYS A 777 -13.81 -6.44 -16.73
C CYS A 777 -13.60 -5.08 -17.41
N GLN A 778 -13.75 -3.99 -16.65
CA GLN A 778 -13.60 -2.61 -17.11
C GLN A 778 -13.25 -1.69 -15.92
N ASP A 779 -12.78 -0.48 -16.22
CA ASP A 779 -12.54 0.60 -15.26
C ASP A 779 -13.83 0.97 -14.50
N SER A 780 -13.75 1.02 -13.17
CA SER A 780 -14.88 1.32 -12.29
C SER A 780 -15.41 2.75 -12.47
N SER A 781 -14.59 3.70 -12.91
CA SER A 781 -14.99 5.07 -13.26
C SER A 781 -15.87 5.07 -14.50
N ASN A 782 -15.46 4.35 -15.55
CA ASN A 782 -16.20 4.24 -16.82
C ASN A 782 -17.58 3.57 -16.60
N LEU A 783 -17.63 2.52 -15.76
CA LEU A 783 -18.86 1.81 -15.41
C LEU A 783 -19.82 2.67 -14.57
N LEU A 784 -19.30 3.41 -13.57
CA LEU A 784 -20.13 4.28 -12.74
C LEU A 784 -20.67 5.46 -13.56
N LYS A 785 -19.82 6.13 -14.36
CA LYS A 785 -20.24 7.26 -15.22
C LYS A 785 -21.39 6.86 -16.14
N PHE A 786 -21.25 5.75 -16.86
CA PHE A 786 -22.33 5.22 -17.71
C PHE A 786 -23.63 4.93 -16.92
N THR A 787 -23.53 4.45 -15.68
CA THR A 787 -24.69 4.10 -14.82
C THR A 787 -25.39 5.32 -14.21
N ILE A 788 -24.70 6.46 -14.11
CA ILE A 788 -25.27 7.75 -13.71
C ILE A 788 -25.79 8.51 -14.94
N THR A 789 -24.92 8.86 -15.90
CA THR A 789 -25.27 9.78 -17.01
C THR A 789 -26.06 9.12 -18.13
N GLY A 790 -25.97 7.80 -18.29
CA GLY A 790 -26.67 7.02 -19.33
C GLY A 790 -28.19 6.94 -19.19
N LYS A 791 -28.78 7.68 -18.24
CA LYS A 791 -30.24 7.86 -18.10
C LYS A 791 -30.78 9.11 -18.80
N ASN A 792 -29.93 10.11 -19.05
CA ASN A 792 -30.37 11.48 -19.38
C ASN A 792 -30.00 11.94 -20.82
N SER A 793 -29.71 11.03 -21.76
CA SER A 793 -29.32 11.43 -23.13
C SER A 793 -29.74 10.44 -24.22
N ASP A 794 -30.06 10.98 -25.41
CA ASP A 794 -30.24 10.26 -26.69
C ASP A 794 -28.92 9.66 -27.25
N SER A 795 -27.96 9.33 -26.38
CA SER A 795 -26.62 8.92 -26.80
C SER A 795 -26.63 7.48 -27.34
N GLN A 796 -26.24 7.32 -28.61
CA GLN A 796 -26.16 6.02 -29.31
C GLN A 796 -25.02 5.10 -28.79
N LEU A 797 -24.47 5.39 -27.61
CA LEU A 797 -23.31 4.75 -27.01
C LEU A 797 -23.76 3.72 -25.97
N GLY A 798 -23.95 2.47 -26.41
CA GLY A 798 -24.20 1.34 -25.51
C GLY A 798 -23.05 1.09 -24.51
N PRO A 799 -23.24 0.17 -23.53
CA PRO A 799 -22.38 -0.01 -22.36
C PRO A 799 -20.86 -0.11 -22.65
N PRO A 800 -19.98 0.23 -21.68
CA PRO A 800 -18.53 0.06 -21.83
C PRO A 800 -18.12 -1.33 -22.33
N LEU A 801 -17.03 -1.41 -23.11
CA LEU A 801 -16.53 -2.68 -23.64
C LEU A 801 -15.70 -3.42 -22.58
N SER A 802 -15.83 -4.74 -22.51
CA SER A 802 -15.02 -5.62 -21.67
C SER A 802 -13.60 -5.72 -22.18
N ASN A 803 -12.61 -5.53 -21.30
CA ASN A 803 -11.20 -5.67 -21.64
C ASN A 803 -10.83 -7.12 -22.03
N ILE A 804 -11.64 -8.12 -21.66
CA ILE A 804 -11.41 -9.54 -21.97
C ILE A 804 -11.56 -9.82 -23.47
N ASP A 805 -12.62 -9.32 -24.11
CA ASP A 805 -13.02 -9.74 -25.46
C ASP A 805 -13.61 -8.62 -26.35
N ASP A 806 -13.57 -7.36 -25.91
CA ASP A 806 -14.20 -6.20 -26.57
C ASP A 806 -15.74 -6.34 -26.78
N LYS A 807 -16.44 -7.25 -26.09
CA LYS A 807 -17.92 -7.24 -26.07
C LYS A 807 -18.43 -6.15 -25.13
N ARG A 808 -19.69 -5.70 -25.31
CA ARG A 808 -20.37 -4.84 -24.33
C ARG A 808 -20.43 -5.56 -22.97
N CYS A 809 -20.01 -4.90 -21.89
CA CYS A 809 -20.33 -5.35 -20.54
C CYS A 809 -21.87 -5.36 -20.35
N PRO A 810 -22.42 -6.22 -19.47
CA PRO A 810 -23.76 -5.99 -18.96
C PRO A 810 -23.84 -4.63 -18.25
N PRO A 811 -25.04 -4.05 -18.06
CA PRO A 811 -25.20 -2.90 -17.18
C PRO A 811 -24.81 -3.27 -15.74
N LEU A 812 -24.37 -2.28 -14.95
CA LEU A 812 -24.33 -2.45 -13.50
C LEU A 812 -25.77 -2.67 -12.96
N PRO A 813 -25.92 -3.32 -11.80
CA PRO A 813 -27.19 -3.35 -11.07
C PRO A 813 -27.74 -1.93 -10.84
N LYS A 814 -29.06 -1.82 -10.76
CA LYS A 814 -29.76 -0.57 -10.41
C LYS A 814 -29.75 -0.39 -8.89
N ARG A 815 -30.02 0.85 -8.42
CA ARG A 815 -30.30 1.12 -6.99
C ARG A 815 -31.42 0.22 -6.42
N SER A 816 -32.41 -0.14 -7.25
CA SER A 816 -33.51 -1.06 -6.88
C SER A 816 -33.06 -2.48 -6.53
N ASP A 817 -31.86 -2.87 -6.93
CA ASP A 817 -31.39 -4.25 -6.86
C ASP A 817 -30.67 -4.53 -5.51
N ASN A 818 -30.64 -3.52 -4.62
CA ASN A 818 -30.22 -3.56 -3.22
C ASN A 818 -28.87 -4.24 -2.97
N ILE A 819 -27.77 -3.53 -3.25
CA ILE A 819 -26.44 -3.94 -2.80
C ILE A 819 -26.31 -3.64 -1.30
N ASP A 820 -26.21 -4.68 -0.49
CA ASP A 820 -26.09 -4.56 0.96
C ASP A 820 -24.67 -4.20 1.43
N PHE A 821 -23.65 -4.65 0.68
CA PHE A 821 -22.25 -4.58 1.10
C PHE A 821 -21.34 -4.24 -0.07
N ILE A 822 -20.58 -3.14 0.04
CA ILE A 822 -19.53 -2.78 -0.92
C ILE A 822 -18.17 -2.94 -0.27
N PHE A 823 -17.28 -3.72 -0.89
CA PHE A 823 -15.95 -3.96 -0.35
C PHE A 823 -14.87 -4.02 -1.43
N GLY A 824 -13.59 -3.92 -1.07
CA GLY A 824 -12.53 -3.91 -2.07
C GLY A 824 -11.18 -3.38 -1.58
N GLY A 825 -10.20 -3.38 -2.49
CA GLY A 825 -8.82 -2.96 -2.22
C GLY A 825 -8.25 -2.03 -3.31
N PRO A 826 -8.49 -0.70 -3.25
CA PRO A 826 -8.09 0.23 -4.30
C PRO A 826 -6.55 0.24 -4.53
N PRO A 827 -6.07 0.27 -5.80
CA PRO A 827 -4.67 0.05 -6.17
C PRO A 827 -3.61 0.85 -5.40
N CYS A 828 -2.86 0.17 -4.54
CA CYS A 828 -2.00 0.78 -3.53
C CYS A 828 -0.61 1.30 -3.99
N GLN A 829 -0.40 1.57 -5.29
CA GLN A 829 0.95 1.76 -5.84
C GLN A 829 1.60 3.10 -5.44
N SER A 830 0.83 4.16 -5.25
CA SER A 830 1.27 5.44 -4.67
C SER A 830 1.64 5.31 -3.18
N PHE A 831 0.89 4.50 -2.42
CA PHE A 831 1.03 4.36 -0.97
C PHE A 831 2.20 3.43 -0.57
N SER A 832 2.50 2.40 -1.36
CA SER A 832 3.52 1.39 -1.03
C SER A 832 4.92 1.95 -0.77
N GLN A 833 5.48 1.69 0.42
CA GLN A 833 6.88 2.00 0.78
C GLN A 833 7.92 1.25 -0.07
N ALA A 834 7.52 0.23 -0.84
CA ALA A 834 8.41 -0.51 -1.73
C ALA A 834 8.54 0.14 -3.13
N ASN A 835 7.68 1.11 -3.47
CA ASN A 835 7.78 1.85 -4.72
C ASN A 835 8.75 3.03 -4.55
N HIS A 836 9.85 3.01 -5.31
CA HIS A 836 10.86 4.08 -5.29
C HIS A 836 10.52 5.27 -6.20
N SER A 837 9.48 5.16 -7.02
CA SER A 837 9.05 6.19 -7.99
C SER A 837 7.63 6.66 -7.68
N LYS A 838 7.41 7.09 -6.43
CA LYS A 838 6.16 7.76 -6.05
C LYS A 838 6.09 9.13 -6.72
N ARG A 839 4.89 9.51 -7.16
CA ARG A 839 4.57 10.88 -7.56
C ARG A 839 3.34 11.35 -6.79
N ARG A 840 3.15 12.66 -6.68
CA ARG A 840 1.95 13.25 -6.06
C ARG A 840 0.74 13.19 -7.02
N ASP A 841 0.96 13.36 -8.32
CA ASP A 841 -0.01 13.24 -9.42
C ASP A 841 -0.44 11.79 -9.77
N ASP A 842 -0.13 10.77 -8.95
CA ASP A 842 -0.47 9.39 -9.26
C ASP A 842 -1.99 9.17 -9.15
N ILE A 843 -2.67 9.22 -10.30
CA ILE A 843 -4.13 9.05 -10.46
C ILE A 843 -4.68 7.78 -9.79
N ARG A 844 -3.87 6.76 -9.53
CA ARG A 844 -4.31 5.54 -8.82
C ARG A 844 -4.59 5.81 -7.33
N SER A 845 -4.09 6.91 -6.77
CA SER A 845 -4.46 7.40 -5.43
C SER A 845 -5.93 7.83 -5.34
N THR A 846 -6.50 8.37 -6.43
CA THR A 846 -7.90 8.85 -6.47
C THR A 846 -8.93 7.71 -6.55
N LEU A 847 -8.51 6.45 -6.73
CA LEU A 847 -9.42 5.31 -6.81
C LEU A 847 -10.15 4.99 -5.49
N ALA A 848 -9.62 5.45 -4.34
CA ALA A 848 -10.37 5.46 -3.09
C ALA A 848 -11.61 6.38 -3.18
N CYS A 849 -11.51 7.51 -3.87
CA CYS A 849 -12.61 8.44 -4.12
C CYS A 849 -13.68 7.77 -5.00
N ASN A 850 -13.29 7.11 -6.09
CA ASN A 850 -14.25 6.35 -6.91
C ASN A 850 -14.95 5.24 -6.11
N MET A 851 -14.22 4.53 -5.25
CA MET A 851 -14.81 3.52 -4.35
C MET A 851 -15.89 4.12 -3.44
N LEU A 852 -15.64 5.30 -2.88
CA LEU A 852 -16.60 6.06 -2.06
C LEU A 852 -17.77 6.60 -2.91
N SER A 853 -17.57 6.88 -4.20
CA SER A 853 -18.65 7.25 -5.12
C SER A 853 -19.60 6.10 -5.45
N TYR A 854 -19.14 4.84 -5.38
CA TYR A 854 -20.05 3.69 -5.36
C TYR A 854 -20.86 3.62 -4.05
N VAL A 855 -20.28 4.02 -2.91
CA VAL A 855 -21.00 4.09 -1.62
C VAL A 855 -22.05 5.20 -1.62
N GLU A 856 -21.74 6.39 -2.16
CA GLU A 856 -22.71 7.47 -2.37
C GLU A 856 -23.80 7.08 -3.38
N TYR A 857 -23.47 6.28 -4.41
CA TYR A 857 -24.46 5.88 -5.41
C TYR A 857 -25.40 4.75 -4.97
N TYR A 858 -24.93 3.75 -4.23
CA TYR A 858 -25.74 2.57 -3.85
C TYR A 858 -26.20 2.56 -2.39
N GLU A 859 -25.61 3.40 -1.54
CA GLU A 859 -25.87 3.51 -0.11
C GLU A 859 -25.97 2.17 0.67
N PRO A 860 -24.99 1.25 0.53
CA PRO A 860 -25.02 -0.06 1.18
C PRO A 860 -25.16 0.01 2.70
N LYS A 861 -25.64 -1.08 3.32
CA LYS A 861 -25.66 -1.22 4.78
C LYS A 861 -24.24 -1.17 5.35
N TYR A 862 -23.30 -1.84 4.69
CA TYR A 862 -21.92 -1.98 5.13
C TYR A 862 -20.91 -1.62 4.05
N PHE A 863 -19.72 -1.18 4.48
CA PHE A 863 -18.59 -0.88 3.62
C PHE A 863 -17.27 -1.37 4.22
N LEU A 864 -16.37 -1.90 3.38
CA LEU A 864 -15.01 -2.27 3.77
C LEU A 864 -13.96 -1.85 2.73
N LEU A 865 -12.91 -1.16 3.20
CA LEU A 865 -11.74 -0.82 2.39
C LEU A 865 -10.49 -1.52 2.95
N GLU A 866 -9.83 -2.34 2.13
CA GLU A 866 -8.51 -2.93 2.40
C GLU A 866 -7.41 -2.05 1.79
N ASN A 867 -6.32 -1.82 2.53
CA ASN A 867 -5.10 -1.30 1.91
C ASN A 867 -3.80 -1.66 2.64
N VAL A 868 -2.66 -1.32 2.03
CA VAL A 868 -1.33 -1.53 2.61
C VAL A 868 -1.04 -0.59 3.77
N ALA A 869 -0.17 -0.99 4.70
CA ALA A 869 0.21 -0.18 5.87
C ALA A 869 0.64 1.27 5.54
N GLY A 870 1.30 1.50 4.39
CA GLY A 870 1.73 2.82 3.93
C GLY A 870 0.61 3.78 3.50
N PHE A 871 -0.66 3.35 3.53
CA PHE A 871 -1.84 4.21 3.37
C PHE A 871 -1.98 5.20 4.54
N LEU A 872 -1.53 4.80 5.73
CA LEU A 872 -1.49 5.64 6.93
C LEU A 872 -0.46 6.78 6.81
N ASP A 873 0.63 6.52 6.09
CA ASP A 873 1.73 7.47 5.85
C ASP A 873 1.40 8.50 4.74
N HIS A 874 0.21 8.41 4.11
CA HIS A 874 -0.13 9.30 2.99
C HIS A 874 -0.31 10.75 3.44
N LYS A 875 0.05 11.68 2.56
CA LYS A 875 -0.02 13.12 2.79
C LYS A 875 -0.79 13.77 1.64
N PHE A 876 -1.62 14.76 1.94
CA PHE A 876 -2.02 15.75 0.94
C PHE A 876 -1.24 17.04 1.18
N TYR A 877 -1.19 17.88 0.16
CA TYR A 877 -0.57 19.20 0.20
C TYR A 877 -1.63 20.20 -0.22
N THR A 878 -1.83 21.23 0.59
CA THR A 878 -2.80 22.30 0.33
C THR A 878 -2.09 23.64 0.40
N ALA A 879 -2.18 24.43 -0.66
CA ALA A 879 -1.81 25.84 -0.61
C ALA A 879 -2.62 26.58 0.45
N ARG A 880 -1.99 27.55 1.10
CA ARG A 880 -2.65 28.57 1.91
C ARG A 880 -2.05 29.92 1.57
N GLU A 881 -2.89 30.86 1.17
CA GLU A 881 -2.50 32.26 1.12
C GLU A 881 -2.14 32.74 2.54
N THR A 882 -1.05 33.47 2.66
CA THR A 882 -0.63 34.16 3.87
C THR A 882 -0.22 35.59 3.53
N GLU A 883 -0.12 36.46 4.54
CA GLU A 883 0.37 37.85 4.36
C GLU A 883 1.82 37.93 3.81
N ALA A 884 2.53 36.80 3.74
CA ALA A 884 3.88 36.66 3.17
C ALA A 884 3.93 35.83 1.87
N GLY A 885 2.78 35.53 1.25
CA GLY A 885 2.67 34.73 0.02
C GLY A 885 2.00 33.37 0.22
N GLU A 886 1.97 32.56 -0.84
CA GLU A 886 1.38 31.22 -0.83
C GLU A 886 2.33 30.20 -0.14
N VAL A 887 1.82 29.51 0.88
CA VAL A 887 2.60 28.53 1.66
C VAL A 887 1.97 27.14 1.53
N GLU A 888 2.75 26.17 1.04
CA GLU A 888 2.34 24.76 0.99
C GLU A 888 2.22 24.18 2.40
N SER A 889 1.02 23.71 2.76
CA SER A 889 0.72 23.09 4.06
C SER A 889 0.47 21.58 3.94
N GLU A 890 1.10 20.79 4.81
CA GLU A 890 1.06 19.32 4.77
C GLU A 890 -0.07 18.74 5.63
N ILE A 891 -1.02 18.06 4.98
CA ILE A 891 -2.09 17.28 5.61
C ILE A 891 -1.57 15.87 5.91
N ARG A 892 -1.12 15.63 7.15
CA ARG A 892 -0.65 14.31 7.62
C ARG A 892 -1.77 13.28 7.67
N ALA A 893 -1.47 12.04 7.29
CA ALA A 893 -2.44 10.94 7.15
C ALA A 893 -3.65 11.30 6.27
N GLY A 894 -3.46 12.18 5.27
CA GLY A 894 -4.54 12.82 4.53
C GLY A 894 -5.55 11.86 3.90
N MET A 895 -5.09 10.72 3.37
CA MET A 895 -6.02 9.71 2.80
C MET A 895 -6.88 9.02 3.88
N VAL A 896 -6.36 8.82 5.09
CA VAL A 896 -7.14 8.31 6.24
C VAL A 896 -8.19 9.35 6.64
N LYS A 897 -7.77 10.61 6.77
CA LYS A 897 -8.66 11.75 7.07
C LYS A 897 -9.78 11.87 6.04
N PHE A 898 -9.45 11.81 4.74
CA PHE A 898 -10.42 11.87 3.63
C PHE A 898 -11.42 10.72 3.66
N VAL A 899 -10.98 9.46 3.75
CA VAL A 899 -11.89 8.30 3.80
C VAL A 899 -12.87 8.41 4.98
N MET A 900 -12.38 8.78 6.17
CA MET A 900 -13.24 8.96 7.34
C MET A 900 -14.20 10.16 7.18
N ARG A 901 -13.69 11.32 6.74
CA ARG A 901 -14.48 12.54 6.51
C ARG A 901 -15.62 12.31 5.53
N THR A 902 -15.37 11.58 4.44
CA THR A 902 -16.37 11.27 3.41
C THR A 902 -17.41 10.27 3.91
N LEU A 903 -17.01 9.21 4.62
CA LEU A 903 -17.97 8.25 5.19
C LEU A 903 -18.90 8.91 6.23
N ILE A 904 -18.37 9.82 7.04
CA ILE A 904 -19.14 10.63 8.00
C ILE A 904 -20.16 11.53 7.26
N ALA A 905 -19.75 12.19 6.17
CA ALA A 905 -20.63 13.03 5.35
C ALA A 905 -21.78 12.23 4.69
N LEU A 906 -21.50 10.98 4.31
CA LEU A 906 -22.47 10.03 3.75
C LEU A 906 -23.34 9.34 4.82
N GLY A 907 -23.24 9.73 6.09
CA GLY A 907 -24.07 9.19 7.17
C GLY A 907 -23.66 7.78 7.66
N TYR A 908 -22.37 7.44 7.56
CA TYR A 908 -21.81 6.17 8.05
C TYR A 908 -20.96 6.36 9.30
N GLN A 909 -21.15 5.45 10.24
CA GLN A 909 -20.18 5.14 11.28
C GLN A 909 -18.91 4.59 10.63
N VAL A 910 -17.73 4.92 11.17
CA VAL A 910 -16.43 4.50 10.61
C VAL A 910 -15.39 4.23 11.69
N HIS A 911 -14.69 3.10 11.58
CA HIS A 911 -13.53 2.73 12.41
C HIS A 911 -12.46 2.07 11.53
N PHE A 912 -11.18 2.30 11.80
CA PHE A 912 -10.07 1.70 11.06
C PHE A 912 -9.02 1.09 11.99
N LYS A 913 -8.32 0.05 11.53
CA LYS A 913 -7.22 -0.56 12.29
C LYS A 913 -6.19 -1.22 11.38
N LEU A 914 -4.95 -1.32 11.88
CA LEU A 914 -3.88 -2.08 11.22
C LEU A 914 -3.83 -3.49 11.79
N LEU A 915 -4.09 -4.49 10.94
CA LEU A 915 -4.11 -5.91 11.29
C LEU A 915 -2.95 -6.66 10.61
N GLN A 916 -2.47 -7.73 11.25
CA GLN A 916 -1.44 -8.64 10.73
C GLN A 916 -2.12 -9.94 10.27
N SER A 917 -2.18 -10.20 8.96
CA SER A 917 -2.90 -11.36 8.39
C SER A 917 -2.42 -12.70 8.98
N GLY A 918 -1.14 -12.78 9.38
CA GLY A 918 -0.57 -13.97 10.04
C GLY A 918 -1.21 -14.36 11.38
N GLN A 919 -1.88 -13.42 12.07
CA GLN A 919 -2.64 -13.71 13.31
C GLN A 919 -3.98 -14.43 13.05
N TYR A 920 -4.34 -14.65 11.78
CA TYR A 920 -5.58 -15.29 11.32
C TYR A 920 -5.31 -16.58 10.52
N GLY A 921 -4.11 -17.16 10.67
CA GLY A 921 -3.84 -18.53 10.23
C GLY A 921 -3.16 -18.69 8.87
N ILE A 922 -2.48 -17.66 8.36
CA ILE A 922 -1.53 -17.82 7.24
C ILE A 922 -0.07 -17.78 7.71
N PRO A 923 0.86 -18.49 7.04
CA PRO A 923 2.28 -18.45 7.36
C PRO A 923 3.00 -17.25 6.72
N GLN A 924 2.41 -16.05 6.68
CA GLN A 924 3.01 -14.87 6.05
C GLN A 924 2.83 -13.61 6.90
N SER A 925 3.88 -12.78 6.98
CA SER A 925 3.78 -11.43 7.54
C SER A 925 3.21 -10.47 6.50
N ARG A 926 1.91 -10.15 6.61
CA ARG A 926 1.15 -9.32 5.68
C ARG A 926 0.27 -8.35 6.46
N ARG A 927 0.78 -7.14 6.70
CA ARG A 927 0.05 -6.06 7.40
C ARG A 927 -0.93 -5.35 6.46
N ARG A 928 -2.13 -5.04 6.95
CA ARG A 928 -3.21 -4.36 6.24
C ARG A 928 -3.94 -3.36 7.11
N VAL A 929 -4.24 -2.20 6.53
CA VAL A 929 -5.22 -1.24 7.07
C VAL A 929 -6.57 -1.70 6.59
N ILE A 930 -7.51 -1.90 7.51
CA ILE A 930 -8.91 -2.12 7.18
C ILE A 930 -9.72 -0.95 7.73
N PHE A 931 -10.60 -0.39 6.90
CA PHE A 931 -11.69 0.48 7.34
C PHE A 931 -12.96 -0.34 7.33
N TRP A 932 -13.68 -0.37 8.45
CA TRP A 932 -15.09 -0.74 8.50
C TRP A 932 -15.93 0.53 8.49
N ALA A 933 -17.03 0.49 7.77
CA ALA A 933 -18.11 1.44 7.94
C ALA A 933 -19.49 0.76 7.87
N ALA A 934 -20.45 1.35 8.57
CA ALA A 934 -21.84 0.90 8.60
C ALA A 934 -22.76 2.12 8.59
N LYS A 935 -23.86 2.02 7.83
CA LYS A 935 -24.91 3.05 7.79
C LYS A 935 -25.40 3.32 9.22
N ARG A 936 -25.72 4.57 9.57
CA ARG A 936 -26.27 4.88 10.90
C ARG A 936 -27.59 4.14 11.14
N GLY A 937 -27.88 3.80 12.40
CA GLY A 937 -29.02 2.96 12.80
C GLY A 937 -28.81 1.44 12.70
N ILE A 938 -27.60 0.94 12.45
CA ILE A 938 -27.24 -0.48 12.56
C ILE A 938 -25.85 -0.68 13.22
N PRO A 939 -25.54 -1.83 13.83
CA PRO A 939 -24.25 -2.05 14.50
C PRO A 939 -23.06 -2.04 13.53
N LEU A 940 -22.00 -1.30 13.88
CA LEU A 940 -20.72 -1.30 13.16
C LEU A 940 -19.95 -2.63 13.41
N PRO A 941 -19.42 -3.32 12.38
CA PRO A 941 -18.63 -4.53 12.57
C PRO A 941 -17.35 -4.27 13.36
N GLN A 942 -17.00 -5.23 14.23
CA GLN A 942 -15.76 -5.20 14.99
C GLN A 942 -14.58 -5.70 14.15
N PHE A 943 -13.36 -5.51 14.66
CA PHE A 943 -12.18 -6.16 14.09
C PHE A 943 -11.96 -7.53 14.75
N PRO A 944 -11.63 -8.59 13.99
CA PRO A 944 -11.48 -9.94 14.53
C PRO A 944 -10.25 -10.01 15.43
N VAL A 945 -10.39 -10.53 16.65
CA VAL A 945 -9.26 -10.66 17.58
C VAL A 945 -8.23 -11.71 17.11
N PRO A 946 -6.94 -11.59 17.49
CA PRO A 946 -5.93 -12.59 17.17
C PRO A 946 -6.31 -14.03 17.60
N VAL A 947 -6.22 -14.96 16.65
CA VAL A 947 -6.49 -16.40 16.88
C VAL A 947 -5.17 -17.21 16.86
N TYR A 948 -4.19 -16.75 16.07
CA TYR A 948 -2.87 -17.37 15.95
C TYR A 948 -1.78 -16.43 16.47
N VAL A 949 -0.80 -16.98 17.20
CA VAL A 949 0.43 -16.28 17.57
C VAL A 949 1.21 -15.94 16.31
N PHE A 950 1.85 -14.77 16.25
CA PHE A 950 2.70 -14.41 15.12
C PHE A 950 4.04 -13.79 15.59
N PRO A 951 5.21 -14.29 15.12
CA PRO A 951 6.51 -14.03 15.78
C PRO A 951 7.20 -12.72 15.37
N THR A 952 6.48 -11.74 14.81
CA THR A 952 7.04 -10.43 14.45
C THR A 952 6.59 -9.35 15.42
N THR A 953 7.51 -8.46 15.83
CA THR A 953 7.20 -7.26 16.60
C THR A 953 5.99 -6.54 16.03
N ILE A 954 4.99 -6.26 16.88
CA ILE A 954 3.76 -5.60 16.42
C ILE A 954 4.02 -4.10 16.28
N HIS A 955 3.49 -3.51 15.21
CA HIS A 955 3.64 -2.10 14.92
C HIS A 955 2.57 -1.28 15.66
N ARG A 956 3.00 -0.44 16.60
CA ARG A 956 2.25 0.76 17.02
C ARG A 956 2.29 1.80 15.89
N ILE A 957 1.22 2.58 15.77
CA ILE A 957 1.14 3.71 14.83
C ILE A 957 1.01 4.98 15.63
N LYS A 958 1.89 5.96 15.40
CA LYS A 958 1.72 7.31 15.93
C LYS A 958 0.83 8.10 14.96
N LEU A 959 -0.23 8.70 15.48
CA LEU A 959 -1.21 9.46 14.71
C LEU A 959 -0.82 10.95 14.61
N PRO A 960 -1.41 11.72 13.67
CA PRO A 960 -1.27 13.18 13.61
C PRO A 960 -1.70 13.94 14.88
N THR A 961 -2.49 13.29 15.75
CA THR A 961 -2.90 13.77 17.08
C THR A 961 -1.89 13.41 18.18
N GLU A 962 -0.66 13.01 17.80
CA GLU A 962 0.43 12.49 18.63
C GLU A 962 0.13 11.19 19.41
N ARG A 963 -1.15 10.78 19.53
CA ARG A 963 -1.60 9.53 20.15
C ARG A 963 -1.11 8.28 19.42
N VAL A 964 -1.13 7.16 20.13
CA VAL A 964 -0.75 5.84 19.61
C VAL A 964 -2.00 5.01 19.33
N LEU A 965 -2.22 4.61 18.06
CA LEU A 965 -3.19 3.58 17.74
C LEU A 965 -2.61 2.22 18.11
N TYR A 966 -3.10 1.66 19.22
CA TYR A 966 -2.67 0.35 19.70
C TYR A 966 -3.16 -0.81 18.82
N PRO A 967 -2.39 -1.90 18.71
CA PRO A 967 -2.82 -3.08 17.97
C PRO A 967 -4.02 -3.74 18.65
N LEU A 968 -4.77 -4.54 17.89
CA LEU A 968 -5.85 -5.33 18.48
C LEU A 968 -5.29 -6.44 19.39
N THR A 969 -5.95 -6.70 20.51
CA THR A 969 -5.70 -7.82 21.40
C THR A 969 -7.01 -8.55 21.72
N ARG A 970 -6.90 -9.70 22.39
CA ARG A 970 -7.99 -10.47 22.98
C ARG A 970 -8.33 -10.02 24.40
N SER A 971 -7.34 -9.56 25.17
CA SER A 971 -7.55 -9.08 26.53
C SER A 971 -8.47 -7.85 26.52
N ARG A 972 -9.43 -7.84 27.45
CA ARG A 972 -10.34 -6.71 27.68
C ARG A 972 -9.68 -5.52 28.36
N ILE A 973 -8.54 -5.72 29.02
CA ILE A 973 -7.70 -4.64 29.58
C ILE A 973 -6.29 -4.78 28.99
N PRO A 974 -6.00 -4.08 27.88
CA PRO A 974 -4.68 -4.10 27.28
C PRO A 974 -3.70 -3.29 28.14
N ASP A 975 -2.77 -3.96 28.82
CA ASP A 975 -1.50 -3.36 29.19
C ASP A 975 -0.71 -3.00 27.92
N GLU A 976 -0.28 -1.75 27.82
CA GLU A 976 0.21 -1.09 26.60
C GLU A 976 1.35 -1.86 25.92
N ASP A 977 2.19 -2.55 26.70
CA ASP A 977 3.39 -3.26 26.23
C ASP A 977 3.21 -4.76 25.96
N HIS A 978 2.26 -5.44 26.60
CA HIS A 978 2.34 -6.90 26.72
C HIS A 978 1.30 -7.71 25.93
N TYR A 979 -0.01 -7.38 26.03
CA TYR A 979 -1.05 -8.35 25.68
C TYR A 979 -1.38 -8.49 24.19
N HIS A 980 -0.92 -7.58 23.32
CA HIS A 980 -1.22 -7.59 21.88
C HIS A 980 -0.67 -8.80 21.09
N GLN A 981 0.31 -9.54 21.65
CA GLN A 981 0.98 -10.66 20.97
C GLN A 981 0.41 -12.04 21.31
N PHE A 982 -0.45 -12.15 22.32
CA PHE A 982 -0.94 -13.45 22.79
C PHE A 982 -2.14 -13.93 21.99
N ALA A 983 -2.21 -15.25 21.79
CA ALA A 983 -3.27 -15.90 21.02
C ALA A 983 -3.39 -17.40 21.38
N PRO A 984 -4.54 -18.04 21.11
CA PRO A 984 -4.82 -19.42 21.53
C PRO A 984 -4.23 -20.51 20.63
N LEU A 985 -3.81 -20.23 19.39
CA LEU A 985 -3.17 -21.18 18.48
C LEU A 985 -1.72 -20.79 18.15
N ARG A 986 -0.86 -21.79 17.87
CA ARG A 986 0.55 -21.56 17.50
C ARG A 986 0.66 -20.91 16.12
N ALA A 987 1.78 -20.25 15.84
CA ALA A 987 2.04 -19.73 14.49
C ALA A 987 2.00 -20.85 13.44
N ARG A 988 1.46 -20.55 12.25
CA ARG A 988 1.59 -21.39 11.06
C ARG A 988 2.96 -21.20 10.43
N THR A 989 3.61 -22.29 10.07
CA THR A 989 4.95 -22.28 9.47
C THR A 989 4.92 -22.44 7.96
N VAL A 990 6.06 -22.22 7.28
CA VAL A 990 6.22 -22.56 5.86
C VAL A 990 5.98 -24.06 5.65
N ASN A 991 6.54 -24.90 6.52
CA ASN A 991 6.35 -26.36 6.52
C ASN A 991 4.88 -26.76 6.74
N ASP A 992 4.13 -26.06 7.59
CA ASP A 992 2.68 -26.29 7.73
C ASP A 992 1.96 -26.11 6.39
N ALA A 993 2.41 -25.18 5.54
CA ALA A 993 1.72 -24.89 4.28
C ALA A 993 2.23 -25.65 3.06
N ILE A 994 3.46 -26.18 3.04
CA ILE A 994 4.03 -26.82 1.82
C ILE A 994 4.60 -28.23 2.03
N GLY A 995 4.61 -28.74 3.26
CA GLY A 995 5.23 -30.03 3.60
C GLY A 995 4.59 -31.29 3.00
N ASP A 996 3.38 -31.21 2.43
CA ASP A 996 2.72 -32.31 1.71
C ASP A 996 2.84 -32.24 0.18
N LEU A 997 3.53 -31.23 -0.38
CA LEU A 997 3.67 -31.08 -1.83
C LEU A 997 4.74 -32.02 -2.43
N PRO A 998 4.59 -32.42 -3.71
CA PRO A 998 5.60 -33.22 -4.42
C PRO A 998 6.96 -32.51 -4.49
N PRO A 999 8.03 -33.05 -3.90
CA PRO A 999 9.32 -32.38 -3.93
C PRO A 999 9.90 -32.33 -5.36
N PHE A 1000 10.72 -31.32 -5.64
CA PHE A 1000 11.57 -31.27 -6.83
C PHE A 1000 12.74 -30.30 -6.65
N ASP A 1001 13.86 -30.56 -7.33
CA ASP A 1001 15.03 -29.68 -7.37
C ASP A 1001 15.25 -29.11 -8.79
N TRP A 1002 16.03 -28.04 -8.89
CA TRP A 1002 16.61 -27.60 -10.16
C TRP A 1002 17.94 -28.30 -10.43
N LYS A 1003 18.19 -28.65 -11.69
CA LYS A 1003 19.48 -29.13 -12.15
C LYS A 1003 20.54 -28.04 -12.00
N ASN A 1004 21.73 -28.40 -11.50
CA ASN A 1004 22.88 -27.50 -11.50
C ASN A 1004 23.50 -27.47 -12.91
N PRO A 1005 23.59 -26.30 -13.59
CA PRO A 1005 24.18 -26.22 -14.92
C PRO A 1005 25.72 -26.15 -14.93
N HIS A 1006 26.38 -26.08 -13.75
CA HIS A 1006 27.84 -26.13 -13.60
C HIS A 1006 28.62 -25.24 -14.59
N SER A 1007 28.10 -24.03 -14.86
CA SER A 1007 28.61 -23.12 -15.88
C SER A 1007 29.70 -22.17 -15.36
N ILE A 1008 29.84 -22.05 -14.03
CA ILE A 1008 30.81 -21.20 -13.35
C ILE A 1008 31.65 -21.99 -12.33
N ILE A 1009 31.07 -23.02 -11.73
CA ILE A 1009 31.73 -23.94 -10.80
C ILE A 1009 31.63 -25.35 -11.36
N SER A 1010 32.77 -25.88 -11.80
CA SER A 1010 32.91 -27.26 -12.28
C SER A 1010 32.33 -28.27 -11.28
N GLU A 1011 31.75 -29.36 -11.78
CA GLU A 1011 31.22 -30.41 -10.91
C GLU A 1011 32.33 -31.07 -10.07
N THR A 1012 32.03 -31.29 -8.79
CA THR A 1012 32.91 -31.99 -7.86
C THR A 1012 32.35 -33.36 -7.52
N SER A 1013 33.20 -34.30 -7.12
CA SER A 1013 32.75 -35.62 -6.65
C SER A 1013 31.86 -35.54 -5.40
N SER A 1014 31.82 -34.40 -4.69
CA SER A 1014 30.90 -34.17 -3.57
C SER A 1014 29.53 -33.68 -4.06
N SER A 1015 29.48 -32.72 -4.99
CA SER A 1015 28.23 -32.22 -5.56
C SER A 1015 27.49 -33.29 -6.37
N HIS A 1016 28.22 -34.10 -7.13
CA HIS A 1016 27.67 -35.25 -7.85
C HIS A 1016 27.02 -36.26 -6.88
N LYS A 1017 27.71 -36.60 -5.79
CA LYS A 1017 27.18 -37.52 -4.76
C LYS A 1017 25.95 -36.95 -4.06
N GLU A 1018 25.91 -35.64 -3.79
CA GLU A 1018 24.75 -35.00 -3.19
C GLU A 1018 23.55 -35.00 -4.16
N ALA A 1019 23.76 -34.65 -5.44
CA ALA A 1019 22.72 -34.68 -6.47
C ALA A 1019 22.17 -36.09 -6.65
N TRP A 1020 23.04 -37.08 -6.84
CA TRP A 1020 22.66 -38.50 -6.97
C TRP A 1020 21.85 -38.97 -5.76
N LYS A 1021 22.29 -38.66 -4.52
CA LYS A 1021 21.56 -39.00 -3.29
C LYS A 1021 20.17 -38.37 -3.23
N ARG A 1022 20.03 -37.10 -3.61
CA ARG A 1022 18.72 -36.41 -3.58
C ARG A 1022 17.75 -37.00 -4.60
N GLU A 1023 18.24 -37.34 -5.79
CA GLU A 1023 17.44 -37.99 -6.83
C GLU A 1023 17.09 -39.45 -6.49
N HIS A 1024 18.06 -40.27 -6.09
CA HIS A 1024 17.92 -41.74 -5.99
C HIS A 1024 17.60 -42.26 -4.58
N GLU A 1025 18.11 -41.64 -3.50
CA GLU A 1025 17.79 -42.06 -2.13
C GLU A 1025 16.59 -41.30 -1.57
N LEU A 1026 16.49 -39.99 -1.84
CA LEU A 1026 15.38 -39.15 -1.35
C LEU A 1026 14.20 -39.05 -2.32
N ASN A 1027 14.31 -39.61 -3.54
CA ASN A 1027 13.27 -39.60 -4.56
C ASN A 1027 12.78 -38.17 -4.90
N ILE A 1028 13.71 -37.21 -5.03
CA ILE A 1028 13.44 -35.81 -5.42
C ILE A 1028 13.79 -35.64 -6.90
N PRO A 1029 12.81 -35.53 -7.83
CA PRO A 1029 13.10 -35.36 -9.25
C PRO A 1029 13.79 -34.03 -9.55
N VAL A 1030 14.67 -34.03 -10.55
CA VAL A 1030 15.51 -32.90 -10.92
C VAL A 1030 15.07 -32.34 -12.28
N PHE A 1031 14.74 -31.05 -12.34
CA PHE A 1031 14.25 -30.39 -13.55
C PHE A 1031 15.24 -29.38 -14.12
N GLU A 1032 15.32 -29.28 -15.44
CA GLU A 1032 16.11 -28.26 -16.12
C GLU A 1032 15.47 -26.87 -15.94
N ALA A 1033 16.23 -25.93 -15.38
CA ALA A 1033 15.77 -24.58 -15.03
C ALA A 1033 16.44 -23.49 -15.87
N VAL A 1034 17.45 -23.82 -16.68
CA VAL A 1034 18.04 -22.90 -17.66
C VAL A 1034 17.20 -22.88 -18.93
N LYS A 1035 16.98 -21.71 -19.52
CA LYS A 1035 16.12 -21.56 -20.70
C LYS A 1035 16.77 -22.11 -21.98
N GLN A 1036 16.53 -23.38 -22.30
CA GLN A 1036 17.06 -24.07 -23.49
C GLN A 1036 16.15 -23.94 -24.73
N GLY A 1037 15.91 -22.71 -25.21
CA GLY A 1037 15.33 -22.41 -26.54
C GLY A 1037 13.88 -22.81 -26.84
N HIS A 1038 13.26 -23.71 -26.06
CA HIS A 1038 11.92 -24.24 -26.30
C HIS A 1038 10.88 -23.71 -25.30
N ASP A 1039 10.23 -22.60 -25.66
CA ASP A 1039 9.21 -21.87 -24.88
C ASP A 1039 7.83 -22.59 -24.81
N LYS A 1040 7.80 -23.89 -24.48
CA LYS A 1040 6.56 -24.64 -24.22
C LYS A 1040 6.15 -24.52 -22.75
N PHE A 1041 4.85 -24.60 -22.45
CA PHE A 1041 4.37 -24.59 -21.07
C PHE A 1041 4.76 -25.89 -20.33
N SER A 1042 4.69 -27.04 -21.01
CA SER A 1042 5.08 -28.34 -20.45
C SER A 1042 6.59 -28.54 -20.25
N SER A 1043 7.44 -27.58 -20.63
CA SER A 1043 8.88 -27.58 -20.30
C SER A 1043 9.24 -26.63 -19.15
N LEU A 1044 8.25 -26.07 -18.42
CA LEU A 1044 8.49 -25.32 -17.19
C LEU A 1044 9.07 -26.21 -16.07
N PRO A 1045 10.00 -25.72 -15.22
CA PRO A 1045 10.66 -26.57 -14.22
C PRO A 1045 9.73 -26.85 -13.03
N GLY A 1046 9.46 -28.14 -12.77
CA GLY A 1046 8.47 -28.64 -11.83
C GLY A 1046 7.37 -29.41 -12.55
N TYR A 1047 6.12 -29.27 -12.10
CA TYR A 1047 4.99 -30.07 -12.56
C TYR A 1047 3.94 -29.21 -13.32
N PRO A 1048 4.18 -28.81 -14.59
CA PRO A 1048 3.25 -28.02 -15.40
C PRO A 1048 1.92 -28.74 -15.66
N ASP A 1049 1.97 -30.03 -15.94
CA ASP A 1049 0.79 -30.88 -16.20
C ASP A 1049 0.16 -31.45 -14.91
N GLY A 1050 0.69 -31.04 -13.73
CA GLY A 1050 0.25 -31.47 -12.41
C GLY A 1050 0.95 -32.73 -11.88
N ALA A 1051 0.77 -33.01 -10.58
CA ALA A 1051 1.37 -34.18 -9.91
C ALA A 1051 0.47 -34.76 -8.80
N SER A 1052 0.67 -36.03 -8.43
CA SER A 1052 0.00 -36.63 -7.28
C SER A 1052 0.72 -36.25 -5.98
N TYR A 1053 -0.01 -35.89 -4.92
CA TYR A 1053 0.57 -35.64 -3.61
C TYR A 1053 1.30 -36.89 -3.09
N PRO A 1054 2.55 -36.78 -2.62
CA PRO A 1054 3.30 -37.92 -2.06
C PRO A 1054 2.70 -38.41 -0.73
N VAL A 1055 2.02 -37.53 0.02
CA VAL A 1055 1.46 -37.83 1.35
C VAL A 1055 0.05 -37.27 1.54
N GLN A 1056 -0.63 -37.81 2.55
CA GLN A 1056 -1.86 -37.23 3.08
C GLN A 1056 -1.55 -35.94 3.88
N PRO A 1057 -2.53 -35.01 4.00
CA PRO A 1057 -2.35 -33.77 4.77
C PRO A 1057 -1.79 -34.01 6.18
N GLN A 1058 -0.72 -33.30 6.51
CA GLN A 1058 0.03 -33.45 7.75
C GLN A 1058 -0.50 -32.59 8.91
N ASN A 1059 -1.39 -31.63 8.62
CA ASN A 1059 -2.02 -30.73 9.57
C ASN A 1059 -3.37 -30.20 9.04
N SER A 1060 -4.11 -29.51 9.90
CA SER A 1060 -5.40 -28.86 9.60
C SER A 1060 -5.36 -27.82 8.45
N TYR A 1061 -4.26 -27.09 8.26
CA TYR A 1061 -4.14 -26.11 7.17
C TYR A 1061 -4.04 -26.78 5.79
N GLN A 1062 -3.25 -27.85 5.67
CA GLN A 1062 -3.16 -28.66 4.45
C GLN A 1062 -4.48 -29.40 4.17
N GLN A 1063 -5.20 -29.82 5.21
CA GLN A 1063 -6.56 -30.34 5.04
C GLN A 1063 -7.47 -29.27 4.44
N TRP A 1064 -7.49 -28.07 5.02
CA TRP A 1064 -8.30 -26.94 4.54
C TRP A 1064 -7.99 -26.53 3.11
N LEU A 1065 -6.71 -26.34 2.76
CA LEU A 1065 -6.25 -26.06 1.39
C LEU A 1065 -6.73 -27.12 0.38
N ARG A 1066 -6.91 -28.38 0.82
CA ARG A 1066 -7.32 -29.51 -0.03
C ARG A 1066 -8.82 -29.86 0.08
N GLN A 1067 -9.64 -29.08 0.79
CA GLN A 1067 -11.07 -29.40 1.00
C GLN A 1067 -11.91 -29.49 -0.28
N GLY A 1068 -11.48 -28.86 -1.38
CA GLY A 1068 -12.13 -28.94 -2.69
C GLY A 1068 -11.54 -29.98 -3.67
N MET A 1069 -10.48 -30.70 -3.28
CA MET A 1069 -9.78 -31.66 -4.16
C MET A 1069 -10.45 -33.04 -4.14
N LYS A 1070 -10.69 -33.62 -5.31
CA LYS A 1070 -11.20 -34.99 -5.45
C LYS A 1070 -10.11 -36.03 -5.16
N LYS A 1071 -10.52 -37.24 -4.75
CA LYS A 1071 -9.59 -38.35 -4.50
C LYS A 1071 -8.88 -38.74 -5.80
N GLY A 1072 -7.55 -38.55 -5.84
CA GLY A 1072 -6.71 -38.81 -7.01
C GLY A 1072 -6.56 -37.61 -7.96
N GLU A 1073 -7.11 -36.45 -7.63
CA GLU A 1073 -6.89 -35.21 -8.39
C GLU A 1073 -5.47 -34.68 -8.17
N LEU A 1074 -4.85 -34.20 -9.26
CA LEU A 1074 -3.46 -33.76 -9.27
C LEU A 1074 -3.33 -32.32 -8.74
N VAL A 1075 -2.28 -32.04 -7.96
CA VAL A 1075 -1.94 -30.66 -7.60
C VAL A 1075 -1.44 -29.90 -8.82
N THR A 1076 -2.09 -28.78 -9.12
CA THR A 1076 -1.80 -27.90 -10.25
C THR A 1076 -0.93 -26.71 -9.83
N SER A 1077 -0.40 -25.96 -10.80
CA SER A 1077 0.43 -24.76 -10.58
C SER A 1077 1.74 -25.01 -9.81
N HIS A 1078 2.20 -26.26 -9.68
CA HIS A 1078 3.39 -26.60 -8.91
C HIS A 1078 4.67 -26.59 -9.77
N TYR A 1079 4.93 -25.43 -10.38
CA TYR A 1079 6.09 -25.16 -11.24
C TYR A 1079 6.69 -23.77 -10.96
N THR A 1080 7.90 -23.57 -11.48
CA THR A 1080 8.68 -22.32 -11.41
C THR A 1080 8.86 -21.72 -12.82
N THR A 1081 9.51 -20.56 -12.94
CA THR A 1081 9.99 -20.04 -14.24
C THR A 1081 11.44 -20.46 -14.48
N TRP A 1082 11.83 -20.63 -15.73
CA TRP A 1082 13.25 -20.69 -16.11
C TRP A 1082 13.98 -19.40 -15.71
N MET A 1083 15.29 -19.50 -15.47
CA MET A 1083 16.19 -18.40 -15.17
C MET A 1083 17.50 -18.50 -15.96
N ALA A 1084 18.34 -17.46 -15.90
CA ALA A 1084 19.67 -17.49 -16.49
C ALA A 1084 20.59 -18.49 -15.74
N SER A 1085 21.51 -19.15 -16.43
CA SER A 1085 22.36 -20.23 -15.86
C SER A 1085 23.00 -19.84 -14.52
N LYS A 1086 23.68 -18.68 -14.45
CA LYS A 1086 24.28 -18.15 -13.22
C LYS A 1086 23.29 -18.01 -12.04
N VAL A 1087 22.02 -17.71 -12.30
CA VAL A 1087 20.98 -17.54 -11.26
C VAL A 1087 20.49 -18.90 -10.77
N VAL A 1088 20.35 -19.89 -11.67
CA VAL A 1088 20.07 -21.29 -11.29
C VAL A 1088 21.22 -21.84 -10.45
N GLU A 1089 22.46 -21.71 -10.95
CA GLU A 1089 23.69 -22.15 -10.29
C GLU A 1089 23.91 -21.49 -8.92
N ALA A 1090 23.66 -20.19 -8.81
CA ALA A 1090 23.66 -19.50 -7.50
C ALA A 1090 22.57 -20.02 -6.56
N THR A 1091 21.37 -20.36 -7.07
CA THR A 1091 20.25 -20.84 -6.24
C THR A 1091 20.46 -22.27 -5.71
N VAL A 1092 20.98 -23.18 -6.54
CA VAL A 1092 21.22 -24.58 -6.13
C VAL A 1092 22.39 -24.73 -5.16
N ASN A 1093 23.32 -23.76 -5.14
CA ASN A 1093 24.48 -23.72 -4.25
C ASN A 1093 24.23 -22.99 -2.91
N VAL A 1094 23.06 -22.38 -2.68
CA VAL A 1094 22.72 -21.83 -1.35
C VAL A 1094 22.67 -23.00 -0.34
N PRO A 1095 23.41 -22.98 0.78
CA PRO A 1095 23.44 -24.10 1.72
C PRO A 1095 22.05 -24.51 2.23
N LEU A 1096 21.83 -25.82 2.41
CA LEU A 1096 20.58 -26.41 2.92
C LEU A 1096 20.45 -26.25 4.46
N ARG A 1097 20.48 -25.00 4.94
CA ARG A 1097 20.22 -24.63 6.35
C ARG A 1097 19.24 -23.45 6.43
N PRO A 1098 18.44 -23.32 7.49
CA PRO A 1098 17.61 -22.15 7.70
C PRO A 1098 18.40 -20.84 7.61
N LEU A 1099 17.79 -19.85 6.97
CA LEU A 1099 18.31 -18.49 6.83
C LEU A 1099 19.72 -18.37 6.19
N ALA A 1100 20.14 -19.33 5.36
CA ALA A 1100 21.26 -19.15 4.43
C ALA A 1100 20.91 -18.15 3.31
N ASP A 1101 21.88 -17.38 2.83
CA ASP A 1101 21.66 -16.45 1.71
C ASP A 1101 22.93 -16.22 0.87
N HIS A 1102 22.93 -15.22 -0.02
CA HIS A 1102 24.08 -14.86 -0.85
C HIS A 1102 25.43 -14.72 -0.11
N ARG A 1103 25.44 -14.42 1.19
CA ARG A 1103 26.67 -14.34 1.99
C ARG A 1103 27.37 -15.69 2.16
N ASP A 1104 26.66 -16.78 1.92
CA ASP A 1104 27.18 -18.15 1.87
C ASP A 1104 27.67 -18.56 0.46
N LEU A 1105 27.49 -17.71 -0.57
CA LEU A 1105 27.87 -18.02 -1.95
C LEU A 1105 29.27 -17.48 -2.33
N PRO A 1106 30.03 -18.19 -3.19
CA PRO A 1106 31.30 -17.68 -3.69
C PRO A 1106 31.12 -16.45 -4.57
N SER A 1107 32.13 -15.57 -4.57
CA SER A 1107 32.11 -14.26 -5.24
C SER A 1107 31.86 -14.30 -6.76
N SER A 1108 32.17 -15.44 -7.39
CA SER A 1108 31.88 -15.72 -8.80
C SER A 1108 30.38 -15.84 -9.10
N LEU A 1109 29.59 -16.38 -8.17
CA LEU A 1109 28.14 -16.55 -8.30
C LEU A 1109 27.34 -15.30 -7.86
N LEU A 1110 27.95 -14.39 -7.10
CA LEU A 1110 27.29 -13.16 -6.67
C LEU A 1110 26.88 -12.26 -7.86
N PRO A 1111 25.69 -11.61 -7.81
CA PRO A 1111 25.35 -10.52 -8.73
C PRO A 1111 26.20 -9.28 -8.39
N ASN A 1112 26.51 -8.44 -9.38
CA ASN A 1112 27.45 -7.32 -9.22
C ASN A 1112 27.08 -6.37 -8.07
N HIS A 1113 25.79 -6.09 -7.86
CA HIS A 1113 25.26 -5.23 -6.80
C HIS A 1113 25.32 -5.83 -5.38
N ALA A 1114 25.82 -7.06 -5.23
CA ALA A 1114 25.97 -7.76 -3.95
C ALA A 1114 27.41 -8.24 -3.68
N LYS A 1115 28.39 -7.82 -4.49
CA LYS A 1115 29.81 -8.06 -4.26
C LYS A 1115 30.32 -7.25 -3.05
N PRO A 1116 31.39 -7.67 -2.34
CA PRO A 1116 31.82 -7.07 -1.06
C PRO A 1116 32.06 -5.55 -1.06
N HIS A 1117 32.42 -4.95 -2.18
CA HIS A 1117 32.68 -3.51 -2.31
C HIS A 1117 31.41 -2.66 -2.51
N ALA A 1118 30.21 -3.26 -2.55
CA ALA A 1118 28.96 -2.53 -2.73
C ALA A 1118 28.57 -1.73 -1.46
N ARG A 1119 28.39 -0.41 -1.60
CA ARG A 1119 28.13 0.61 -0.54
C ARG A 1119 26.95 0.37 0.45
N LYS A 1120 26.24 -0.76 0.44
CA LYS A 1120 24.91 -0.91 1.11
C LYS A 1120 24.77 -2.23 1.93
N LYS A 1121 25.34 -2.25 3.14
CA LYS A 1121 25.48 -3.43 4.05
C LYS A 1121 24.19 -4.20 4.42
N ASN A 1122 23.00 -3.58 4.38
CA ASN A 1122 21.76 -4.17 4.91
C ASN A 1122 20.82 -4.71 3.80
N ARG A 1123 21.34 -5.52 2.87
CA ARG A 1123 20.58 -6.15 1.78
C ARG A 1123 20.83 -7.66 1.75
N THR A 1124 19.80 -8.43 1.43
CA THR A 1124 19.85 -9.90 1.34
C THR A 1124 19.32 -10.36 -0.01
N PHE A 1125 20.00 -11.33 -0.61
CA PHE A 1125 19.71 -11.93 -1.92
C PHE A 1125 19.87 -13.44 -1.81
N TYR A 1126 19.27 -14.23 -2.70
CA TYR A 1126 19.31 -15.71 -2.69
C TYR A 1126 18.91 -16.35 -1.34
N GLY A 1127 18.10 -15.66 -0.53
CA GLY A 1127 17.75 -16.11 0.81
C GLY A 1127 16.87 -17.36 0.81
N ARG A 1128 17.32 -18.38 1.57
CA ARG A 1128 16.59 -19.62 1.87
C ARG A 1128 15.67 -19.42 3.07
N MET A 1129 14.39 -19.69 2.86
CA MET A 1129 13.39 -19.59 3.93
C MET A 1129 13.69 -20.57 5.06
N ASP A 1130 13.29 -20.18 6.25
CA ASP A 1130 13.15 -21.07 7.39
C ASP A 1130 11.85 -21.87 7.22
N GLY A 1131 11.93 -23.20 7.31
CA GLY A 1131 10.77 -24.08 7.19
C GLY A 1131 9.81 -23.91 8.36
N ASP A 1132 10.34 -23.66 9.55
CA ASP A 1132 9.56 -23.49 10.78
C ASP A 1132 9.29 -22.00 11.09
N GLY A 1133 9.79 -21.11 10.22
CA GLY A 1133 9.43 -19.70 10.15
C GLY A 1133 8.23 -19.42 9.23
N HIS A 1134 8.15 -18.19 8.73
CA HIS A 1134 7.08 -17.71 7.84
C HIS A 1134 7.63 -17.24 6.48
N PHE A 1135 6.77 -17.21 5.45
CA PHE A 1135 7.08 -16.67 4.13
C PHE A 1135 7.46 -15.19 4.21
N LYS A 1136 8.64 -14.85 3.72
CA LYS A 1136 9.19 -13.47 3.66
C LYS A 1136 9.11 -12.85 2.26
N CYS A 1137 8.63 -13.59 1.27
CA CYS A 1137 8.62 -13.19 -0.13
C CYS A 1137 7.45 -12.28 -0.52
N ALA A 1138 7.78 -11.18 -1.21
CA ALA A 1138 6.81 -10.36 -1.91
C ALA A 1138 6.29 -11.13 -3.14
N VAL A 1139 5.09 -11.71 -3.00
CA VAL A 1139 4.54 -12.73 -3.89
C VAL A 1139 4.21 -12.27 -5.32
N THR A 1140 4.16 -10.96 -5.61
CA THR A 1140 3.80 -10.41 -6.93
C THR A 1140 4.83 -10.65 -8.03
N THR A 1141 6.09 -10.93 -7.69
CA THR A 1141 7.16 -11.32 -8.62
C THR A 1141 8.25 -12.00 -7.81
N LEU A 1142 8.59 -13.25 -8.16
CA LEU A 1142 9.62 -14.02 -7.45
C LEU A 1142 10.93 -14.03 -8.24
N SER A 1143 12.01 -13.53 -7.63
CA SER A 1143 13.37 -13.76 -8.11
C SER A 1143 14.38 -13.75 -6.96
N PRO A 1144 15.34 -14.70 -6.91
CA PRO A 1144 16.36 -14.70 -5.85
C PRO A 1144 17.32 -13.51 -5.96
N THR A 1145 17.36 -12.79 -7.09
CA THR A 1145 18.11 -11.54 -7.25
C THR A 1145 17.40 -10.31 -6.69
N LEU A 1146 16.15 -10.40 -6.23
CA LEU A 1146 15.42 -9.27 -5.68
C LEU A 1146 15.70 -9.08 -4.18
N LYS A 1147 15.99 -7.82 -3.82
CA LYS A 1147 16.32 -7.37 -2.46
C LYS A 1147 15.29 -7.89 -1.44
N ASN A 1148 15.79 -8.62 -0.45
CA ASN A 1148 15.09 -9.06 0.76
C ASN A 1148 13.85 -9.95 0.52
N GLN A 1149 13.72 -10.60 -0.65
CA GLN A 1149 12.58 -11.48 -0.91
C GLN A 1149 12.67 -12.87 -0.25
N TRP A 1150 13.86 -13.42 0.00
CA TRP A 1150 14.02 -14.78 0.53
C TRP A 1150 13.16 -15.87 -0.19
N PRO A 1151 13.22 -16.04 -1.53
CA PRO A 1151 12.31 -16.93 -2.25
C PRO A 1151 12.79 -18.39 -2.36
N VAL A 1152 13.97 -18.74 -1.83
CA VAL A 1152 14.55 -20.08 -1.97
C VAL A 1152 13.88 -21.05 -0.98
N HIS A 1153 13.42 -22.20 -1.48
CA HIS A 1153 12.63 -23.19 -0.73
C HIS A 1153 13.41 -23.74 0.50
N PRO A 1154 12.78 -24.01 1.66
CA PRO A 1154 13.52 -24.43 2.86
C PRO A 1154 14.40 -25.69 2.66
N SER A 1155 13.88 -26.75 2.03
CA SER A 1155 14.56 -28.06 1.90
C SER A 1155 14.96 -28.48 0.47
N GLN A 1156 14.72 -27.62 -0.53
CA GLN A 1156 14.87 -27.96 -1.96
C GLN A 1156 15.77 -26.93 -2.67
N LYS A 1157 16.49 -27.38 -3.70
CA LYS A 1157 17.46 -26.59 -4.46
C LYS A 1157 16.76 -25.84 -5.61
N ARG A 1158 15.84 -24.95 -5.24
CA ARG A 1158 15.03 -24.11 -6.14
C ARG A 1158 14.38 -22.95 -5.40
N ILE A 1159 13.75 -22.03 -6.12
CA ILE A 1159 12.76 -21.12 -5.52
C ILE A 1159 11.40 -21.80 -5.33
N ILE A 1160 10.50 -21.15 -4.59
CA ILE A 1160 9.10 -21.56 -4.52
C ILE A 1160 8.36 -21.40 -5.87
N SER A 1161 7.40 -22.29 -6.06
CA SER A 1161 6.47 -22.40 -7.18
C SER A 1161 5.23 -21.52 -7.01
N VAL A 1162 4.43 -21.41 -8.08
CA VAL A 1162 3.15 -20.67 -8.06
C VAL A 1162 2.18 -21.25 -7.02
N ARG A 1163 2.06 -22.59 -6.90
CA ARG A 1163 1.21 -23.25 -5.89
C ARG A 1163 1.65 -22.99 -4.45
N GLU A 1164 2.95 -22.94 -4.18
CA GLU A 1164 3.48 -22.62 -2.84
C GLU A 1164 3.24 -21.14 -2.48
N ALA A 1165 3.37 -20.24 -3.45
CA ALA A 1165 2.98 -18.84 -3.30
C ALA A 1165 1.46 -18.70 -3.03
N ALA A 1166 0.61 -19.45 -3.74
CA ALA A 1166 -0.85 -19.46 -3.57
C ALA A 1166 -1.25 -19.94 -2.16
N ARG A 1167 -0.67 -21.06 -1.70
CA ARG A 1167 -0.85 -21.59 -0.34
C ARG A 1167 -0.34 -20.61 0.74
N SER A 1168 0.58 -19.69 0.44
CA SER A 1168 0.99 -18.64 1.40
C SER A 1168 -0.08 -17.57 1.68
N GLN A 1169 -1.08 -17.42 0.81
CA GLN A 1169 -2.26 -16.55 1.03
C GLN A 1169 -3.50 -17.35 1.48
N GLY A 1170 -3.42 -18.67 1.49
CA GLY A 1170 -4.56 -19.56 1.72
C GLY A 1170 -5.46 -19.80 0.50
N PHE A 1171 -4.95 -19.72 -0.73
CA PHE A 1171 -5.74 -20.17 -1.88
C PHE A 1171 -5.89 -21.70 -1.88
N PRO A 1172 -7.12 -22.25 -2.02
CA PRO A 1172 -7.34 -23.67 -2.18
C PRO A 1172 -6.55 -24.30 -3.33
N ASP A 1173 -6.22 -25.58 -3.21
CA ASP A 1173 -5.42 -26.31 -4.21
C ASP A 1173 -6.16 -26.54 -5.53
N ASN A 1174 -7.50 -26.50 -5.51
CA ASN A 1174 -8.34 -26.51 -6.70
C ASN A 1174 -8.60 -25.11 -7.28
N TYR A 1175 -8.09 -24.04 -6.67
CA TYR A 1175 -8.21 -22.68 -7.20
C TYR A 1175 -7.34 -22.51 -8.45
N ILE A 1176 -7.93 -22.00 -9.54
CA ILE A 1176 -7.33 -21.90 -10.87
C ILE A 1176 -6.95 -20.46 -11.17
N PHE A 1177 -5.68 -20.22 -11.53
CA PHE A 1177 -5.17 -18.90 -11.92
C PHE A 1177 -5.00 -18.80 -13.45
N GLU A 1178 -5.90 -18.09 -14.09
CA GLU A 1178 -5.95 -17.81 -15.53
C GLU A 1178 -4.92 -16.74 -15.96
N SER A 1179 -4.64 -16.67 -17.26
CA SER A 1179 -3.83 -15.62 -17.88
C SER A 1179 -4.32 -15.31 -19.30
N CYS A 1180 -4.26 -14.03 -19.68
CA CYS A 1180 -4.45 -13.60 -21.07
C CYS A 1180 -3.16 -13.63 -21.91
N ASN A 1181 -2.00 -13.91 -21.31
CA ASN A 1181 -0.74 -14.11 -22.03
C ASN A 1181 -0.56 -15.58 -22.42
N THR A 1182 0.06 -15.84 -23.57
CA THR A 1182 0.34 -17.20 -24.08
C THR A 1182 1.78 -17.68 -23.82
N SER A 1183 2.68 -16.79 -23.43
CA SER A 1183 4.08 -17.12 -23.14
C SER A 1183 4.23 -17.62 -21.70
N PRO A 1184 4.84 -18.79 -21.43
CA PRO A 1184 4.85 -19.40 -20.09
C PRO A 1184 5.42 -18.51 -18.98
N SER A 1185 6.50 -17.76 -19.23
CA SER A 1185 7.05 -16.81 -18.24
C SER A 1185 6.11 -15.64 -17.94
N LYS A 1186 5.27 -15.22 -18.91
CA LYS A 1186 4.25 -14.19 -18.68
C LYS A 1186 3.04 -14.75 -17.94
N ILE A 1187 2.62 -15.99 -18.23
CA ILE A 1187 1.59 -16.70 -17.47
C ILE A 1187 1.99 -16.75 -15.99
N ILE A 1188 3.22 -17.17 -15.68
CA ILE A 1188 3.75 -17.18 -14.31
C ILE A 1188 3.75 -15.76 -13.70
N GLN A 1189 4.15 -14.73 -14.45
CA GLN A 1189 4.12 -13.35 -13.96
C GLN A 1189 2.70 -12.86 -13.66
N ASP A 1190 1.70 -13.28 -14.44
CA ASP A 1190 0.29 -12.96 -14.19
C ASP A 1190 -0.26 -13.72 -12.98
N GLN A 1191 0.03 -15.02 -12.86
CA GLN A 1191 -0.39 -15.84 -11.72
C GLN A 1191 0.22 -15.33 -10.40
N LEU A 1192 1.52 -15.01 -10.39
CA LEU A 1192 2.19 -14.43 -9.22
C LEU A 1192 1.67 -13.03 -8.88
N ARG A 1193 1.42 -12.15 -9.87
CA ARG A 1193 0.80 -10.83 -9.61
C ARG A 1193 -0.58 -10.97 -8.98
N GLN A 1194 -1.40 -11.90 -9.47
CA GLN A 1194 -2.73 -12.20 -8.95
C GLN A 1194 -2.69 -12.66 -7.48
N ILE A 1195 -1.91 -13.71 -7.19
CA ILE A 1195 -1.68 -14.21 -5.83
C ILE A 1195 -1.12 -13.09 -4.93
N GLY A 1196 -0.18 -12.30 -5.44
CA GLY A 1196 0.53 -11.31 -4.65
C GLY A 1196 -0.26 -10.05 -4.31
N ASN A 1197 -1.20 -9.66 -5.15
CA ASN A 1197 -2.10 -8.53 -4.91
C ASN A 1197 -3.22 -8.88 -3.93
N ALA A 1198 -3.78 -10.10 -4.02
CA ALA A 1198 -4.97 -10.52 -3.28
C ALA A 1198 -4.88 -10.33 -1.75
N ALA A 1199 -6.03 -10.11 -1.10
CA ALA A 1199 -6.14 -10.34 0.34
C ALA A 1199 -5.97 -11.84 0.65
N ALA A 1200 -5.54 -12.16 1.87
CA ALA A 1200 -5.41 -13.54 2.31
C ALA A 1200 -6.77 -14.10 2.76
N ILE A 1201 -7.15 -15.27 2.25
CA ILE A 1201 -8.51 -15.81 2.41
C ILE A 1201 -8.89 -16.06 3.89
N PRO A 1202 -8.04 -16.64 4.76
CA PRO A 1202 -8.35 -16.80 6.18
C PRO A 1202 -8.54 -15.47 6.94
N PHE A 1203 -7.88 -14.41 6.49
CA PHE A 1203 -8.01 -13.06 7.07
C PHE A 1203 -9.30 -12.38 6.60
N ALA A 1204 -9.66 -12.51 5.32
CA ALA A 1204 -10.94 -12.06 4.80
C ALA A 1204 -12.13 -12.82 5.43
N LEU A 1205 -11.98 -14.12 5.69
CA LEU A 1205 -12.95 -14.93 6.44
C LEU A 1205 -13.14 -14.45 7.87
N ALA A 1206 -12.05 -14.08 8.56
CA ALA A 1206 -12.13 -13.50 9.90
C ALA A 1206 -12.91 -12.18 9.91
N LEU A 1207 -12.75 -11.34 8.88
CA LEU A 1207 -13.53 -10.09 8.73
C LEU A 1207 -15.01 -10.39 8.46
N GLY A 1208 -15.33 -11.33 7.56
CA GLY A 1208 -16.72 -11.75 7.29
C GLY A 1208 -17.45 -12.32 8.51
N LYS A 1209 -16.73 -13.00 9.42
CA LYS A 1209 -17.28 -13.46 10.71
C LYS A 1209 -17.71 -12.30 11.62
N GLU A 1210 -16.95 -11.19 11.69
CA GLU A 1210 -17.34 -10.02 12.50
C GLU A 1210 -18.50 -9.23 11.89
N LEU A 1211 -18.58 -9.17 10.56
CA LEU A 1211 -19.75 -8.64 9.85
C LEU A 1211 -21.01 -9.45 10.18
N GLY A 1212 -20.91 -10.79 10.20
CA GLY A 1212 -22.01 -11.66 10.61
C GLY A 1212 -22.51 -11.42 12.05
N LYS A 1213 -21.59 -11.20 13.01
CA LYS A 1213 -21.96 -10.81 14.38
C LYS A 1213 -22.74 -9.49 14.42
N ALA A 1214 -22.32 -8.48 13.65
CA ALA A 1214 -23.03 -7.20 13.58
C ALA A 1214 -24.43 -7.33 12.97
N MET A 1215 -24.59 -8.18 11.95
CA MET A 1215 -25.90 -8.51 11.37
C MET A 1215 -26.83 -9.19 12.38
N ILE A 1216 -26.31 -10.17 13.15
CA ILE A 1216 -27.06 -10.88 14.19
C ILE A 1216 -27.51 -9.90 15.27
N LEU A 1217 -26.62 -9.05 15.79
CA LEU A 1217 -26.97 -8.03 16.79
C LEU A 1217 -28.12 -7.11 16.32
N SER A 1218 -28.12 -6.69 15.04
CA SER A 1218 -29.20 -5.89 14.46
C SER A 1218 -30.54 -6.63 14.37
N TRP A 1219 -30.50 -7.95 14.18
CA TRP A 1219 -31.69 -8.80 14.15
C TRP A 1219 -32.22 -9.11 15.56
N GLU A 1220 -31.33 -9.36 16.52
CA GLU A 1220 -31.69 -9.52 17.95
C GLU A 1220 -32.32 -8.25 18.54
N GLU A 1221 -31.91 -7.06 18.09
CA GLU A 1221 -32.55 -5.79 18.43
C GLU A 1221 -33.98 -5.70 17.87
N LYS A 1222 -34.18 -6.01 16.60
CA LYS A 1222 -35.50 -5.97 15.94
C LYS A 1222 -36.48 -7.03 16.46
N GLU A 1223 -36.00 -8.22 16.83
CA GLU A 1223 -36.86 -9.21 17.50
C GLU A 1223 -37.32 -8.71 18.89
N ARG A 1224 -36.46 -8.01 19.65
CA ARG A 1224 -36.83 -7.43 20.95
C ARG A 1224 -37.81 -6.25 20.82
N GLU A 1225 -37.74 -5.49 19.74
CA GLU A 1225 -38.71 -4.44 19.41
C GLU A 1225 -40.05 -4.98 18.88
N GLY A 1226 -40.13 -6.27 18.56
CA GLY A 1226 -41.30 -6.87 17.89
C GLY A 1226 -41.50 -6.40 16.45
N SER A 1227 -40.46 -5.85 15.82
CA SER A 1227 -40.52 -5.25 14.47
C SER A 1227 -40.25 -6.27 13.34
N VAL A 1228 -40.04 -7.54 13.68
CA VAL A 1228 -39.97 -8.68 12.75
C VAL A 1228 -41.28 -9.49 12.82
N PRO A 1229 -42.07 -9.58 11.73
CA PRO A 1229 -43.16 -10.55 11.63
C PRO A 1229 -42.60 -11.98 11.59
N LEU A 1230 -43.21 -12.88 12.36
CA LEU A 1230 -42.95 -14.33 12.33
C LEU A 1230 -43.55 -15.02 11.08
#